data_AF-A0A510DVR8-F1
#
_entry.id   AF-A0A510DVR8-F1
#
_cell.length_a   1.000
_cell.length_b   1.000
_cell.length_c   1.000
_cell.angle_alpha   90.00
_cell.angle_beta   90.00
_cell.angle_gamma   90.00
#
_symmetry.space_group_name_H-M   'P 1'
#
loop_
_entity.id
_entity.type
_entity.pdbx_description
1 polymer ?
#
loop_
_entity_poly.entity_id
_entity_poly.type
_entity_poly.pdbx_seq_one_letter_code
_entity_poly.pdbx_strand_id
1 'polypeptide(L)'
;MAYLMYPDIHGEKIAFASEDDLWVMKLGESKPTRLTSGFGAITKIKFSPKGDLIAFTRLQISGNSAAEVYVIPTEGGNVKRVTFFGSPTTTVVGWTPEGKLLVSSDFQTPFAAWRDLFEVDPNGGEPKRLNLGPVTAIAYGEKAFVIGRNNYDLTYWKRYKGGTRGVFWIDRGYKGEFVKFLELDGNLNSPMWVDGRFYFVSDHEGIGNLYSVDIEGKDLRKHTDMKDFYVRNANTDGKRIVFQSGGEIYLYQEGKALKLDINVPISGKQKQEFFDEGKSFNTFSPFSSDQIAVINRGRAYLLSWDSAPIPIGDISGNSRYKIVSSDGESILLVRYDDVIEVYDKDGEKKAELKPKVGMITGAKISKSRIVLSNKRGDLYLLSDGMKLIDHSDYGEITDFTINQNGWITYSKQEDLETFSIWTIIDDKKFRVTNATGRDFCPTFSNDGKYLFFLSVRHFDPVMDEMVFAYDFPAATKPFVAVMKKGVPSPFLSMEGDGELNPEGAIRRVEAFPIDAGIFSKIRHLKGSKVVLLKFPIEGRAKYWLYSSLERVGSLIVYDMQTGKQEEILNDVIDFEIAGDKVTVRQKGNVLRIVDMEKKPDLTSKEPGRSSGVLDLGRIRTRVNPVVEWKQMVKETWYLMKQNYWKEVDGSWEGVLEKYLNLTEKVSTRYELMDLINEMQGEMGTSHSYQIVNDLKVEKPYMIGGLGVQVKFNGECYEITRIFHGDLSAEGEKSPLLSSGIDVKEGDCIVSIDGVRLSEEVTPQEVLVDKQEIPVLITLKHDGKETKVNVKTTRNESYLVYRDWVRRNREYVAERTSGKVGYVHIPDMGPMGYSEFIKDFIHQMDKKALIIDVRYNRGGHVSPLIIDFLSRKRIGADLPKYRKASPYMPFSPPPSMVCLTDEHAGSDGDIFTHVFKRLGLGKVIGVRTWGGVVGINPKTRLVDGTTVTQPEFATWFDDVKFGIENYGVDPDIKVEYPPQDYNKGVDPQLDEGIREVLKEMEGKDDMLEKAEKDREEIEKNGN
;
A
#
# COMPACT_ATOMS: atom_id res chain seq x y z
N MET A 1 16.49 6.50 29.46
CA MET A 1 17.10 6.92 28.17
C MET A 1 15.98 7.15 27.18
N ALA A 2 16.11 8.16 26.33
CA ALA A 2 15.09 8.56 25.36
C ALA A 2 15.55 8.23 23.93
N TYR A 3 14.62 8.08 23.00
CA TYR A 3 14.91 7.98 21.57
C TYR A 3 14.78 9.38 20.96
N LEU A 4 15.89 9.92 20.45
CA LEU A 4 15.97 11.32 20.02
C LEU A 4 16.01 11.42 18.49
N MET A 5 15.19 12.31 17.93
CA MET A 5 15.03 12.46 16.47
C MET A 5 14.97 13.91 16.01
N TYR A 6 15.19 14.13 14.70
CA TYR A 6 15.00 15.41 14.01
C TYR A 6 15.65 16.64 14.67
N PRO A 7 16.95 16.60 15.01
CA PRO A 7 17.61 17.71 15.68
C PRO A 7 17.77 18.93 14.75
N ASP A 8 17.68 20.13 15.31
CA ASP A 8 18.10 21.38 14.68
C ASP A 8 18.80 22.29 15.69
N ILE A 9 19.63 23.23 15.22
CA ILE A 9 20.47 24.10 16.05
C ILE A 9 20.40 25.56 15.60
N HIS A 10 20.33 26.47 16.57
CA HIS A 10 20.47 27.91 16.33
C HIS A 10 21.15 28.58 17.53
N GLY A 11 22.34 29.14 17.32
CA GLY A 11 23.14 29.69 18.42
C GLY A 11 23.35 28.62 19.50
N GLU A 12 23.13 28.93 20.76
CA GLU A 12 23.31 27.94 21.84
C GLU A 12 22.12 26.98 22.00
N LYS A 13 21.05 27.11 21.20
CA LYS A 13 19.82 26.34 21.36
C LYS A 13 19.80 25.15 20.42
N ILE A 14 19.33 24.02 20.92
CA ILE A 14 19.04 22.80 20.15
C ILE A 14 17.58 22.46 20.34
N ALA A 15 16.90 22.16 19.22
CA ALA A 15 15.56 21.61 19.21
C ALA A 15 15.59 20.17 18.68
N PHE A 16 14.71 19.30 19.16
CA PHE A 16 14.60 17.92 18.70
C PHE A 16 13.23 17.32 19.07
N ALA A 17 12.92 16.16 18.50
CA ALA A 17 11.72 15.39 18.80
C ALA A 17 12.04 14.19 19.73
N SER A 18 11.18 13.97 20.72
CA SER A 18 11.13 12.76 21.55
C SER A 18 9.77 12.65 22.23
N GLU A 19 9.28 11.44 22.44
CA GLU A 19 7.88 11.17 22.84
C GLU A 19 6.84 11.83 21.91
N ASP A 20 7.13 11.87 20.61
CA ASP A 20 6.33 12.56 19.58
C ASP A 20 6.27 14.10 19.76
N ASP A 21 6.89 14.65 20.81
CA ASP A 21 6.83 16.05 21.20
C ASP A 21 8.11 16.83 20.83
N LEU A 22 7.99 18.16 20.74
CA LEU A 22 9.08 19.09 20.50
C LEU A 22 9.75 19.47 21.82
N TRP A 23 11.07 19.41 21.83
CA TRP A 23 11.92 19.76 22.97
C TRP A 23 12.97 20.77 22.57
N VAL A 24 13.36 21.62 23.52
CA VAL A 24 14.45 22.59 23.37
C VAL A 24 15.38 22.54 24.57
N MET A 25 16.67 22.72 24.34
CA MET A 25 17.69 22.87 25.39
C MET A 25 18.78 23.84 24.96
N LYS A 26 19.61 24.29 25.91
CA LYS A 26 20.86 24.98 25.61
C LYS A 26 22.05 24.02 25.61
N LEU A 27 23.05 24.32 24.79
CA LEU A 27 24.33 23.62 24.81
C LEU A 27 24.98 23.69 26.19
N GLY A 28 25.52 22.56 26.65
CA GLY A 28 26.12 22.43 27.98
C GLY A 28 25.13 22.11 29.10
N GLU A 29 23.83 22.29 28.87
CA GLU A 29 22.80 21.73 29.75
C GLU A 29 22.52 20.26 29.39
N SER A 30 21.92 19.50 30.30
CA SER A 30 21.49 18.12 30.05
C SER A 30 19.98 17.91 30.14
N LYS A 31 19.23 18.89 30.63
CA LYS A 31 17.77 18.79 30.82
C LYS A 31 17.03 19.70 29.84
N PRO A 32 16.32 19.13 28.85
CA PRO A 32 15.53 19.89 27.91
C PRO A 32 14.17 20.32 28.49
N THR A 33 13.60 21.36 27.90
CA THR A 33 12.23 21.85 28.15
C THR A 33 11.31 21.35 27.04
N ARG A 34 10.16 20.78 27.42
CA ARG A 34 9.13 20.34 26.47
C ARG A 34 8.30 21.53 26.02
N LEU A 35 8.11 21.68 24.71
CA LEU A 35 7.34 22.78 24.12
C LEU A 35 5.93 22.37 23.65
N THR A 36 5.72 21.10 23.32
CA THR A 36 4.41 20.56 22.93
C THR A 36 4.07 19.33 23.76
N SER A 37 2.79 18.97 23.86
CA SER A 37 2.39 17.71 24.51
C SER A 37 1.10 17.19 23.90
N GLY A 38 1.11 15.94 23.44
CA GLY A 38 -0.11 15.27 22.93
C GLY A 38 -0.61 15.82 21.60
N PHE A 39 0.25 16.53 20.87
CA PHE A 39 -0.10 17.18 19.62
C PHE A 39 -0.17 16.16 18.47
N GLY A 40 0.70 15.15 18.43
CA GLY A 40 0.84 14.21 17.30
C GLY A 40 2.31 13.97 17.02
N ALA A 41 2.67 13.18 16.01
CA ALA A 41 4.08 12.91 15.72
C ALA A 41 4.77 14.15 15.13
N ILE A 42 5.62 14.81 15.92
CA ILE A 42 6.44 15.93 15.45
C ILE A 42 7.64 15.42 14.66
N THR A 43 7.77 15.93 13.44
CA THR A 43 8.83 15.59 12.50
C THR A 43 9.37 16.86 11.86
N LYS A 44 10.61 16.82 11.34
CA LYS A 44 11.28 17.93 10.63
C LYS A 44 11.16 19.28 11.36
N ILE A 45 12.15 19.58 12.19
CA ILE A 45 12.18 20.80 13.02
C ILE A 45 13.14 21.82 12.39
N LYS A 46 12.75 23.10 12.37
CA LYS A 46 13.53 24.20 11.79
C LYS A 46 13.41 25.49 12.63
N PHE A 47 14.52 25.97 13.19
CA PHE A 47 14.60 27.32 13.78
C PHE A 47 14.46 28.41 12.72
N SER A 48 13.79 29.50 13.06
CA SER A 48 13.80 30.72 12.24
C SER A 48 15.22 31.30 12.13
N PRO A 49 15.53 32.09 11.08
CA PRO A 49 16.82 32.76 10.96
C PRO A 49 17.16 33.67 12.15
N LYS A 50 16.14 34.17 12.87
CA LYS A 50 16.30 34.98 14.09
C LYS A 50 16.38 34.17 15.38
N GLY A 51 16.07 32.87 15.34
CA GLY A 51 16.05 31.99 16.51
C GLY A 51 14.92 32.27 17.52
N ASP A 52 13.91 33.04 17.11
CA ASP A 52 12.74 33.41 17.92
C ASP A 52 11.56 32.46 17.73
N LEU A 53 11.47 31.77 16.59
CA LEU A 53 10.43 30.79 16.26
C LEU A 53 11.04 29.43 15.91
N ILE A 54 10.25 28.38 16.14
CA ILE A 54 10.51 27.02 15.66
C ILE A 54 9.34 26.60 14.79
N ALA A 55 9.64 26.21 13.55
CA ALA A 55 8.71 25.53 12.66
C ALA A 55 8.88 24.02 12.75
N PHE A 56 7.78 23.30 12.66
CA PHE A 56 7.80 21.84 12.68
C PHE A 56 6.62 21.25 11.90
N THR A 57 6.78 20.01 11.44
CA THR A 57 5.71 19.24 10.80
C THR A 57 5.00 18.37 11.83
N ARG A 58 3.67 18.47 11.91
CA ARG A 58 2.84 17.55 12.69
C ARG A 58 2.27 16.49 11.76
N LEU A 59 2.62 15.23 11.98
CA LEU A 59 2.04 14.07 11.29
C LEU A 59 0.95 13.42 12.15
N GLN A 60 -0.21 13.17 11.55
CA GLN A 60 -1.35 12.50 12.18
C GLN A 60 -1.75 11.29 11.36
N ILE A 61 -1.86 10.13 12.01
CA ILE A 61 -2.29 8.87 11.41
C ILE A 61 -3.35 8.24 12.32
N SER A 62 -4.58 8.16 11.83
CA SER A 62 -5.73 7.54 12.51
C SER A 62 -6.80 7.19 11.46
N GLY A 63 -6.62 6.10 10.72
CA GLY A 63 -7.50 5.66 9.62
C GLY A 63 -7.40 6.48 8.33
N ASN A 64 -7.13 7.79 8.43
CA ASN A 64 -6.57 8.64 7.38
C ASN A 64 -5.19 9.15 7.83
N SER A 65 -4.46 9.80 6.93
CA SER A 65 -3.18 10.45 7.26
C SER A 65 -3.11 11.85 6.67
N ALA A 66 -2.65 12.81 7.47
CA ALA A 66 -2.37 14.17 7.03
C ALA A 66 -1.16 14.73 7.79
N ALA A 67 -0.46 15.67 7.16
CA ALA A 67 0.63 16.41 7.75
C ALA A 67 0.47 17.91 7.47
N GLU A 68 0.84 18.74 8.45
CA GLU A 68 0.79 20.18 8.33
C GLU A 68 1.95 20.84 9.08
N VAL A 69 2.30 22.05 8.66
CA VAL A 69 3.34 22.85 9.28
C VAL A 69 2.73 23.77 10.34
N TYR A 70 3.44 23.85 11.46
CA TYR A 70 3.11 24.68 12.61
C TYR A 70 4.33 25.50 13.01
N VAL A 71 4.08 26.62 13.70
CA VAL A 71 5.10 27.45 14.34
C VAL A 71 4.81 27.63 15.83
N ILE A 72 5.87 27.76 16.62
CA ILE A 72 5.82 28.10 18.05
C ILE A 72 6.96 29.05 18.40
N PRO A 73 6.79 30.01 19.34
CA PRO A 73 7.91 30.73 19.91
C PRO A 73 8.93 29.77 20.55
N THR A 74 10.22 30.08 20.39
CA THR A 74 11.32 29.24 20.89
C THR A 74 11.32 29.09 22.41
N GLU A 75 10.82 30.09 23.13
CA GLU A 75 10.67 30.06 24.59
C GLU A 75 9.38 29.35 25.05
N GLY A 76 8.59 28.81 24.11
CA GLY A 76 7.27 28.23 24.36
C GLY A 76 6.12 29.23 24.22
N GLY A 77 4.88 28.73 24.26
CA GLY A 77 3.68 29.54 24.12
C GLY A 77 2.65 28.92 23.18
N ASN A 78 1.87 29.76 22.50
CA ASN A 78 0.81 29.30 21.60
C ASN A 78 1.39 28.73 20.30
N VAL A 79 0.99 27.51 19.99
CA VAL A 79 1.27 26.86 18.71
C VAL A 79 0.28 27.37 17.66
N LYS A 80 0.76 27.70 16.46
CA LYS A 80 -0.06 28.16 15.34
C LYS A 80 0.10 27.25 14.12
N ARG A 81 -1.02 26.78 13.56
CA ARG A 81 -1.06 26.10 12.25
C ARG A 81 -0.87 27.14 11.16
N VAL A 82 0.00 26.87 10.19
CA VAL A 82 0.28 27.81 9.10
C VAL A 82 -0.02 27.24 7.71
N THR A 83 -0.20 25.92 7.59
CA THR A 83 -0.64 25.29 6.34
C THR A 83 -1.94 24.52 6.52
N PHE A 84 -2.72 24.45 5.44
CA PHE A 84 -4.01 23.76 5.36
C PHE A 84 -4.08 22.95 4.06
N PHE A 85 -3.06 22.13 3.80
CA PHE A 85 -2.95 21.38 2.55
C PHE A 85 -3.67 20.02 2.59
N GLY A 86 -3.89 19.44 3.77
CA GLY A 86 -4.61 18.18 3.93
C GLY A 86 -3.88 16.96 3.33
N SER A 87 -2.57 17.06 3.13
CA SER A 87 -1.74 16.01 2.52
C SER A 87 -0.78 15.38 3.52
N PRO A 88 -0.57 14.05 3.50
CA PRO A 88 0.43 13.38 4.33
C PRO A 88 1.88 13.69 3.92
N THR A 89 2.11 14.32 2.76
CA THR A 89 3.46 14.58 2.24
C THR A 89 4.01 15.97 2.58
N THR A 90 3.15 16.84 3.12
CA THR A 90 3.49 18.21 3.53
C THR A 90 4.54 18.22 4.62
N THR A 91 5.63 18.97 4.41
CA THR A 91 6.71 19.08 5.39
C THR A 91 7.43 20.41 5.32
N VAL A 92 7.87 20.92 6.47
CA VAL A 92 8.77 22.08 6.51
C VAL A 92 10.18 21.66 6.09
N VAL A 93 10.78 22.43 5.19
CA VAL A 93 12.14 22.16 4.67
C VAL A 93 13.14 23.23 5.07
N GLY A 94 12.70 24.43 5.44
CA GLY A 94 13.57 25.50 5.93
C GLY A 94 12.87 26.85 6.01
N TRP A 95 13.69 27.90 5.97
CA TRP A 95 13.27 29.30 5.96
C TRP A 95 14.02 30.06 4.88
N THR A 96 13.39 31.09 4.33
CA THR A 96 14.12 32.09 3.53
C THR A 96 14.99 32.95 4.46
N PRO A 97 16.07 33.59 3.97
CA PRO A 97 16.87 34.52 4.76
C PRO A 97 16.05 35.65 5.40
N GLU A 98 14.96 36.05 4.76
CA GLU A 98 14.04 37.11 5.21
C GLU A 98 13.05 36.64 6.29
N GLY A 99 12.99 35.34 6.57
CA GLY A 99 12.16 34.76 7.62
C GLY A 99 10.80 34.25 7.17
N LYS A 100 10.59 33.97 5.88
CA LYS A 100 9.42 33.20 5.42
C LYS A 100 9.65 31.70 5.54
N LEU A 101 8.60 30.94 5.80
CA LEU A 101 8.67 29.48 5.86
C LEU A 101 8.76 28.89 4.46
N LEU A 102 9.49 27.78 4.35
CA LEU A 102 9.55 26.98 3.13
C LEU A 102 8.97 25.59 3.40
N VAL A 103 7.91 25.27 2.66
CA VAL A 103 7.14 24.03 2.83
C VAL A 103 7.13 23.25 1.51
N SER A 104 7.48 21.97 1.58
CA SER A 104 7.36 21.03 0.47
C SER A 104 6.05 20.27 0.58
N SER A 105 5.22 20.27 -0.46
CA SER A 105 3.94 19.56 -0.47
C SER A 105 3.50 19.19 -1.89
N ASP A 106 2.78 18.09 -2.03
CA ASP A 106 2.07 17.71 -3.27
C ASP A 106 0.73 18.46 -3.44
N PHE A 107 0.43 19.42 -2.57
CA PHE A 107 -0.82 20.20 -2.61
C PHE A 107 -1.11 20.70 -4.03
N GLN A 108 -2.26 20.29 -4.58
CA GLN A 108 -2.70 20.60 -5.95
C GLN A 108 -1.67 20.29 -7.04
N THR A 109 -0.94 19.17 -6.89
CA THR A 109 -0.15 18.54 -7.95
C THR A 109 -0.76 17.16 -8.28
N PRO A 110 -0.54 16.63 -9.49
CA PRO A 110 -1.17 15.38 -9.91
C PRO A 110 -0.64 14.13 -9.18
N PHE A 111 0.54 14.20 -8.56
CA PHE A 111 1.22 13.04 -7.98
C PHE A 111 1.85 13.36 -6.62
N ALA A 112 1.76 12.42 -5.67
CA ALA A 112 2.34 12.60 -4.33
C ALA A 112 3.88 12.75 -4.30
N ALA A 113 4.55 12.35 -5.38
CA ALA A 113 6.00 12.54 -5.53
C ALA A 113 6.35 13.93 -6.09
N TRP A 114 5.41 14.61 -6.76
CA TRP A 114 5.58 15.98 -7.24
C TRP A 114 5.34 16.97 -6.11
N ARG A 115 6.28 17.04 -5.16
CA ARG A 115 6.19 17.99 -4.04
C ARG A 115 6.84 19.31 -4.42
N ASP A 116 6.03 20.33 -4.69
CA ASP A 116 6.53 21.66 -5.00
C ASP A 116 6.84 22.44 -3.72
N LEU A 117 7.60 23.52 -3.87
CA LEU A 117 7.99 24.39 -2.77
C LEU A 117 7.03 25.58 -2.63
N PHE A 118 6.63 25.87 -1.40
CA PHE A 118 5.76 26.98 -1.05
C PHE A 118 6.45 27.91 -0.05
N GLU A 119 6.42 29.22 -0.31
CA GLU A 119 6.69 30.27 0.66
C GLU A 119 5.41 30.53 1.47
N VAL A 120 5.50 30.44 2.79
CA VAL A 120 4.38 30.67 3.71
C VAL A 120 4.79 31.70 4.76
N ASP A 121 3.92 32.67 5.04
CA ASP A 121 4.17 33.60 6.15
C ASP A 121 4.01 32.86 7.48
N PRO A 122 4.91 33.02 8.47
CA PRO A 122 4.76 32.40 9.78
C PRO A 122 3.49 32.87 10.53
N ASN A 123 2.88 33.97 10.12
CA ASN A 123 1.59 34.45 10.61
C ASN A 123 0.40 33.87 9.83
N GLY A 124 0.60 32.94 8.89
CA GLY A 124 -0.46 32.39 8.06
C GLY A 124 -0.85 33.29 6.88
N GLY A 125 -1.90 32.91 6.16
CA GLY A 125 -2.34 33.55 4.93
C GLY A 125 -2.04 32.73 3.68
N GLU A 126 -2.17 33.35 2.50
CA GLU A 126 -2.05 32.65 1.22
C GLU A 126 -0.62 32.13 0.96
N PRO A 127 -0.44 30.81 0.74
CA PRO A 127 0.87 30.24 0.41
C PRO A 127 1.26 30.52 -1.05
N LYS A 128 2.49 30.97 -1.27
CA LYS A 128 3.02 31.24 -2.61
C LYS A 128 3.83 30.06 -3.13
N ARG A 129 3.33 29.38 -4.16
CA ARG A 129 4.05 28.32 -4.88
C ARG A 129 5.24 28.91 -5.67
N LEU A 130 6.40 28.24 -5.62
CA LEU A 130 7.62 28.68 -6.29
C LEU A 130 7.83 28.08 -7.69
N ASN A 131 7.09 27.02 -8.06
CA ASN A 131 7.13 26.37 -9.37
C ASN A 131 8.53 25.86 -9.75
N LEU A 132 9.26 25.24 -8.82
CA LEU A 132 10.60 24.69 -9.08
C LEU A 132 10.58 23.19 -9.43
N GLY A 133 9.37 22.63 -9.57
CA GLY A 133 9.15 21.19 -9.70
C GLY A 133 9.30 20.48 -8.36
N PRO A 134 9.57 19.16 -8.37
CA PRO A 134 9.78 18.40 -7.13
C PRO A 134 10.99 18.94 -6.34
N VAL A 135 10.76 19.40 -5.10
CA VAL A 135 11.76 19.90 -4.16
C VAL A 135 11.44 19.44 -2.75
N THR A 136 12.43 18.85 -2.08
CA THR A 136 12.26 18.13 -0.81
C THR A 136 13.24 18.57 0.27
N ALA A 137 14.26 19.32 -0.12
CA ALA A 137 15.22 19.97 0.77
C ALA A 137 15.76 21.23 0.11
N ILE A 138 16.30 22.14 0.92
CA ILE A 138 16.77 23.45 0.47
C ILE A 138 17.87 23.97 1.39
N ALA A 139 18.87 24.64 0.83
CA ALA A 139 19.95 25.28 1.56
C ALA A 139 20.39 26.59 0.88
N TYR A 140 20.29 27.70 1.62
CA TYR A 140 20.78 29.01 1.21
C TYR A 140 22.24 29.19 1.64
N GLY A 141 23.09 29.58 0.70
CA GLY A 141 24.47 30.01 0.96
C GLY A 141 24.67 31.44 0.45
N GLU A 142 25.77 32.09 0.84
CA GLU A 142 26.01 33.50 0.46
C GLU A 142 26.06 33.72 -1.06
N LYS A 143 26.55 32.72 -1.81
CA LYS A 143 26.82 32.82 -3.27
C LYS A 143 26.01 31.84 -4.10
N ALA A 144 25.24 30.95 -3.48
CA ALA A 144 24.53 29.91 -4.19
C ALA A 144 23.31 29.44 -3.42
N PHE A 145 22.37 28.89 -4.18
CA PHE A 145 21.13 28.30 -3.73
C PHE A 145 21.11 26.83 -4.14
N VAL A 146 20.94 25.92 -3.19
CA VAL A 146 20.88 24.48 -3.47
C VAL A 146 19.52 23.92 -3.08
N ILE A 147 18.93 23.16 -3.99
CA ILE A 147 17.73 22.38 -3.72
C ILE A 147 18.04 20.89 -3.81
N GLY A 148 17.36 20.09 -2.98
CA GLY A 148 17.41 18.63 -3.02
C GLY A 148 16.11 18.06 -3.57
N ARG A 149 16.22 17.19 -4.57
CA ARG A 149 15.12 16.29 -5.00
C ARG A 149 15.30 14.94 -4.35
N ASN A 150 14.20 14.27 -4.01
CA ASN A 150 14.20 12.95 -3.38
C ASN A 150 15.08 12.84 -2.12
N ASN A 151 15.31 13.95 -1.44
CA ASN A 151 16.15 14.08 -0.24
C ASN A 151 15.42 13.63 1.04
N TYR A 152 14.53 12.66 0.89
CA TYR A 152 13.89 12.01 2.02
C TYR A 152 14.87 11.07 2.71
N ASP A 153 14.67 10.88 4.01
CA ASP A 153 15.49 9.95 4.75
C ASP A 153 14.99 8.50 4.52
N LEU A 154 15.75 7.73 3.74
CA LEU A 154 15.41 6.35 3.39
C LEU A 154 15.85 5.40 4.50
N THR A 155 15.17 5.46 5.65
CA THR A 155 15.47 4.57 6.78
C THR A 155 15.24 3.10 6.42
N TYR A 156 14.27 2.83 5.56
CA TYR A 156 13.85 1.50 5.11
C TYR A 156 14.63 0.94 3.90
N TRP A 157 15.54 1.71 3.29
CA TRP A 157 16.34 1.23 2.15
C TRP A 157 17.74 1.86 2.16
N LYS A 158 18.66 1.22 2.87
CA LYS A 158 20.06 1.63 2.93
C LYS A 158 20.80 1.29 1.63
N ARG A 159 21.84 2.07 1.30
CA ARG A 159 22.72 1.87 0.14
C ARG A 159 21.93 1.92 -1.18
N TYR A 160 20.88 2.75 -1.20
CA TYR A 160 20.02 2.89 -2.36
C TYR A 160 20.72 3.67 -3.49
N LYS A 161 20.66 3.14 -4.71
CA LYS A 161 21.36 3.66 -5.90
C LYS A 161 20.44 3.86 -7.10
N GLY A 162 19.14 3.65 -6.93
CA GLY A 162 18.17 3.80 -8.01
C GLY A 162 17.97 5.24 -8.50
N GLY A 163 17.06 5.42 -9.46
CA GLY A 163 16.78 6.72 -10.07
C GLY A 163 16.30 7.78 -9.08
N THR A 164 15.53 7.38 -8.06
CA THR A 164 14.99 8.29 -7.03
C THR A 164 15.97 8.54 -5.90
N ARG A 165 17.26 8.21 -6.05
CA ARG A 165 18.26 8.61 -5.04
C ARG A 165 18.24 10.13 -4.93
N GLY A 166 18.52 10.64 -3.73
CA GLY A 166 18.57 12.07 -3.52
C GLY A 166 19.61 12.73 -4.43
N VAL A 167 19.23 13.84 -5.06
CA VAL A 167 20.10 14.62 -5.95
C VAL A 167 20.03 16.10 -5.59
N PHE A 168 21.14 16.81 -5.82
CA PHE A 168 21.22 18.24 -5.62
C PHE A 168 21.26 19.00 -6.93
N TRP A 169 20.56 20.14 -6.96
CA TRP A 169 20.64 21.13 -8.02
C TRP A 169 21.09 22.46 -7.42
N ILE A 170 22.03 23.14 -8.08
CA ILE A 170 22.61 24.40 -7.62
C ILE A 170 22.32 25.52 -8.61
N ASP A 171 21.89 26.66 -8.09
CA ASP A 171 21.86 27.95 -8.78
C ASP A 171 22.97 28.84 -8.20
N ARG A 172 23.97 29.16 -9.04
CA ARG A 172 25.11 29.99 -8.65
C ARG A 172 24.80 31.45 -8.88
N GLY A 173 24.84 32.24 -7.80
CA GLY A 173 24.57 33.67 -7.85
C GLY A 173 23.10 34.03 -7.95
N TYR A 174 22.17 33.11 -7.63
CA TYR A 174 20.73 33.36 -7.56
C TYR A 174 20.13 33.86 -8.89
N LYS A 175 20.52 33.24 -10.02
CA LYS A 175 20.11 33.63 -11.37
C LYS A 175 18.86 32.92 -11.87
N GLY A 176 18.38 31.91 -11.15
CA GLY A 176 17.33 31.00 -11.60
C GLY A 176 17.82 29.96 -12.62
N GLU A 177 19.14 29.74 -12.72
CA GLU A 177 19.75 28.80 -13.66
C GLU A 177 20.31 27.59 -12.90
N PHE A 178 19.51 26.55 -12.73
CA PHE A 178 19.92 25.38 -11.98
C PHE A 178 20.67 24.38 -12.85
N VAL A 179 21.73 23.80 -12.28
CA VAL A 179 22.44 22.65 -12.83
C VAL A 179 22.56 21.56 -11.78
N LYS A 180 22.60 20.29 -12.21
CA LYS A 180 22.85 19.17 -11.30
C LYS A 180 24.21 19.37 -10.62
N PHE A 181 24.24 19.34 -9.30
CA PHE A 181 25.38 19.83 -8.52
C PHE A 181 26.41 18.74 -8.20
N LEU A 182 25.94 17.55 -7.82
CA LEU A 182 26.79 16.46 -7.36
C LEU A 182 26.22 15.11 -7.82
N GLU A 183 27.11 14.19 -8.17
CA GLU A 183 26.78 12.82 -8.52
C GLU A 183 27.73 11.86 -7.79
N LEU A 184 27.18 11.11 -6.84
CA LEU A 184 27.86 10.03 -6.12
C LEU A 184 27.04 8.75 -6.26
N ASP A 185 27.72 7.60 -6.09
CA ASP A 185 27.11 6.27 -6.13
C ASP A 185 26.44 5.90 -4.78
N GLY A 186 25.48 6.73 -4.36
CA GLY A 186 24.72 6.55 -3.12
C GLY A 186 23.68 7.66 -2.95
N ASN A 187 22.90 7.58 -1.88
CA ASN A 187 21.85 8.56 -1.60
C ASN A 187 22.48 9.86 -1.10
N LEU A 188 22.01 11.02 -1.58
CA LEU A 188 22.39 12.35 -1.07
C LEU A 188 21.24 12.94 -0.25
N ASN A 189 21.53 13.43 0.96
CA ASN A 189 20.53 14.00 1.86
C ASN A 189 21.08 15.21 2.64
N SER A 190 20.20 15.97 3.28
CA SER A 190 20.51 16.98 4.31
C SER A 190 21.51 18.04 3.82
N PRO A 191 21.16 18.80 2.76
CA PRO A 191 22.01 19.85 2.22
C PRO A 191 22.18 20.99 3.23
N MET A 192 23.41 21.47 3.40
CA MET A 192 23.77 22.51 4.39
C MET A 192 24.91 23.37 3.86
N TRP A 193 24.95 24.65 4.25
CA TRP A 193 26.12 25.52 4.07
C TRP A 193 26.74 25.82 5.41
N VAL A 194 28.05 25.57 5.55
CA VAL A 194 28.82 25.81 6.78
C VAL A 194 30.16 26.41 6.43
N ASP A 195 30.43 27.61 6.95
CA ASP A 195 31.66 28.39 6.70
C ASP A 195 32.09 28.40 5.21
N GLY A 196 31.12 28.58 4.31
CA GLY A 196 31.34 28.67 2.86
C GLY A 196 31.55 27.34 2.12
N ARG A 197 31.49 26.18 2.80
CA ARG A 197 31.48 24.84 2.18
C ARG A 197 30.08 24.22 2.21
N PHE A 198 29.79 23.37 1.23
CA PHE A 198 28.53 22.66 1.16
C PHE A 198 28.65 21.29 1.82
N TYR A 199 27.89 21.06 2.89
CA TYR A 199 27.82 19.81 3.64
C TYR A 199 26.55 19.03 3.29
N PHE A 200 26.65 17.71 3.38
CA PHE A 200 25.55 16.79 3.11
C PHE A 200 25.80 15.43 3.77
N VAL A 201 24.75 14.61 3.84
CA VAL A 201 24.83 13.22 4.28
C VAL A 201 24.80 12.30 3.05
N SER A 202 25.65 11.26 3.06
CA SER A 202 25.62 10.24 2.01
C SER A 202 26.10 8.88 2.49
N ASP A 203 25.60 7.82 1.87
CA ASP A 203 25.99 6.42 2.12
C ASP A 203 26.72 5.78 0.93
N HIS A 204 27.30 6.57 0.03
CA HIS A 204 28.07 6.08 -1.13
C HIS A 204 29.27 5.18 -0.75
N GLU A 205 29.78 5.28 0.47
CA GLU A 205 30.80 4.38 1.04
C GLU A 205 30.20 3.23 1.88
N GLY A 206 28.90 2.98 1.77
CA GLY A 206 28.19 1.87 2.42
C GLY A 206 27.47 2.21 3.72
N ILE A 207 27.88 3.25 4.45
CA ILE A 207 27.21 3.74 5.68
C ILE A 207 27.04 5.26 5.62
N GLY A 208 25.85 5.74 5.97
CA GLY A 208 25.51 7.17 6.01
C GLY A 208 26.45 7.96 6.93
N ASN A 209 27.24 8.86 6.33
CA ASN A 209 28.19 9.73 7.03
C ASN A 209 28.06 11.17 6.51
N LEU A 210 28.68 12.11 7.24
CA LEU A 210 28.74 13.52 6.86
C LEU A 210 29.91 13.77 5.89
N TYR A 211 29.61 14.45 4.79
CA TYR A 211 30.57 14.83 3.77
C TYR A 211 30.44 16.31 3.41
N SER A 212 31.44 16.86 2.71
CA SER A 212 31.35 18.20 2.12
C SER A 212 32.10 18.32 0.80
N VAL A 213 31.69 19.28 -0.01
CA VAL A 213 32.39 19.74 -1.23
C VAL A 213 32.53 21.27 -1.22
N ASP A 214 33.33 21.81 -2.13
CA ASP A 214 33.32 23.23 -2.45
C ASP A 214 32.10 23.63 -3.31
N ILE A 215 31.94 24.92 -3.62
CA ILE A 215 30.82 25.45 -4.44
C ILE A 215 30.81 24.93 -5.89
N GLU A 216 31.93 24.36 -6.35
CA GLU A 216 32.06 23.73 -7.66
C GLU A 216 31.74 22.23 -7.62
N GLY A 217 31.39 21.69 -6.45
CA GLY A 217 31.09 20.28 -6.26
C GLY A 217 32.34 19.40 -6.17
N LYS A 218 33.52 20.00 -5.95
CA LYS A 218 34.82 19.33 -5.91
C LYS A 218 35.37 19.27 -4.48
N ASP A 219 36.56 18.69 -4.32
CA ASP A 219 37.24 18.56 -3.02
C ASP A 219 36.35 17.86 -1.99
N LEU A 220 35.87 16.65 -2.34
CA LEU A 220 35.06 15.82 -1.46
C LEU A 220 35.83 15.45 -0.20
N ARG A 221 35.24 15.71 0.97
CA ARG A 221 35.81 15.39 2.29
C ARG A 221 34.80 14.66 3.15
N LYS A 222 35.26 13.65 3.88
CA LYS A 222 34.51 12.91 4.91
C LYS A 222 34.79 13.51 6.29
N HIS A 223 33.74 13.70 7.09
CA HIS A 223 33.80 14.39 8.38
C HIS A 223 33.42 13.54 9.58
N THR A 224 32.78 12.38 9.35
CA THR A 224 32.45 11.40 10.38
C THR A 224 32.83 9.99 9.94
N ASP A 225 33.06 9.10 10.91
CA ASP A 225 33.34 7.67 10.67
C ASP A 225 32.38 6.80 11.51
N MET A 226 31.07 7.02 11.33
CA MET A 226 30.04 6.21 11.96
C MET A 226 30.01 4.82 11.33
N LYS A 227 30.01 3.77 12.17
CA LYS A 227 30.07 2.36 11.76
C LYS A 227 28.83 1.56 12.15
N ASP A 228 28.15 1.96 13.23
CA ASP A 228 27.00 1.22 13.73
C ASP A 228 25.70 1.75 13.16
N PHE A 229 25.44 3.05 13.24
CA PHE A 229 24.18 3.65 12.78
C PHE A 229 24.45 4.80 11.82
N TYR A 230 23.54 5.03 10.89
CA TYR A 230 23.66 6.09 9.89
C TYR A 230 23.59 7.47 10.56
N VAL A 231 24.32 8.42 10.00
CA VAL A 231 24.05 9.85 10.20
C VAL A 231 22.72 10.17 9.51
N ARG A 232 21.79 10.79 10.22
CA ARG A 232 20.43 11.10 9.78
C ARG A 232 20.04 12.53 10.16
N ASN A 233 19.11 13.12 9.42
CA ASN A 233 18.50 14.43 9.70
C ASN A 233 19.51 15.50 10.16
N ALA A 234 20.60 15.70 9.41
CA ALA A 234 21.61 16.68 9.76
C ALA A 234 21.13 18.11 9.47
N ASN A 235 21.40 19.04 10.38
CA ASN A 235 21.02 20.45 10.30
C ASN A 235 22.12 21.37 10.86
N THR A 236 22.07 22.66 10.54
CA THR A 236 23.15 23.61 10.87
C THR A 236 22.64 25.00 11.23
N ASP A 237 23.42 25.71 12.05
CA ASP A 237 23.32 27.15 12.31
C ASP A 237 24.28 27.98 11.41
N GLY A 238 24.90 27.35 10.42
CA GLY A 238 25.91 27.94 9.53
C GLY A 238 27.36 27.80 9.99
N LYS A 239 27.59 27.31 11.23
CA LYS A 239 28.94 27.09 11.80
C LYS A 239 29.14 25.68 12.33
N ARG A 240 28.09 25.09 12.90
CA ARG A 240 28.09 23.76 13.52
C ARG A 240 26.99 22.92 12.92
N ILE A 241 27.14 21.61 13.02
CA ILE A 241 26.15 20.67 12.48
C ILE A 241 25.64 19.80 13.63
N VAL A 242 24.33 19.65 13.77
CA VAL A 242 23.71 18.64 14.63
C VAL A 242 23.10 17.55 13.76
N PHE A 243 23.16 16.30 14.23
CA PHE A 243 22.57 15.17 13.53
C PHE A 243 22.17 14.05 14.47
N GLN A 244 21.33 13.15 13.98
CA GLN A 244 20.87 11.96 14.69
C GLN A 244 21.67 10.73 14.26
N SER A 245 21.97 9.83 15.21
CA SER A 245 22.47 8.48 14.92
C SER A 245 22.13 7.52 16.07
N GLY A 246 21.45 6.41 15.79
CA GLY A 246 21.12 5.39 16.81
C GLY A 246 20.20 5.87 17.95
N GLY A 247 19.27 6.79 17.64
CA GLY A 247 18.38 7.42 18.62
C GLY A 247 19.09 8.38 19.58
N GLU A 248 20.25 8.91 19.18
CA GLU A 248 21.07 9.87 19.92
C GLU A 248 21.36 11.10 19.05
N ILE A 249 21.68 12.23 19.67
CA ILE A 249 22.06 13.46 18.96
C ILE A 249 23.56 13.74 19.13
N TYR A 250 24.20 14.11 18.03
CA TYR A 250 25.61 14.47 17.97
C TYR A 250 25.76 15.92 17.48
N LEU A 251 26.77 16.60 18.00
CA LEU A 251 27.24 17.90 17.54
C LEU A 251 28.57 17.72 16.80
N TYR A 252 28.63 18.13 15.54
CA TYR A 252 29.85 18.25 14.77
C TYR A 252 30.36 19.69 14.80
N GLN A 253 31.56 19.87 15.34
CA GLN A 253 32.27 21.14 15.44
C GLN A 253 33.77 20.87 15.43
N GLU A 254 34.57 21.73 14.78
CA GLU A 254 36.04 21.68 14.81
C GLU A 254 36.63 20.30 14.42
N GLY A 255 36.03 19.64 13.41
CA GLY A 255 36.51 18.35 12.91
C GLY A 255 36.15 17.15 13.79
N LYS A 256 35.29 17.31 14.81
CA LYS A 256 34.90 16.24 15.74
C LYS A 256 33.39 16.13 15.85
N ALA A 257 32.89 14.90 15.86
CA ALA A 257 31.51 14.60 16.24
C ALA A 257 31.45 14.19 17.73
N LEU A 258 30.71 14.96 18.53
CA LEU A 258 30.56 14.78 19.97
C LEU A 258 29.12 14.37 20.28
N LYS A 259 28.94 13.24 20.96
CA LYS A 259 27.62 12.85 21.48
C LYS A 259 27.18 13.84 22.56
N LEU A 260 25.96 14.35 22.46
CA LEU A 260 25.39 15.23 23.48
C LEU A 260 24.78 14.41 24.63
N ASP A 261 24.96 14.87 25.87
CA ASP A 261 24.31 14.28 27.04
C ASP A 261 22.93 14.91 27.24
N ILE A 262 21.89 14.23 26.75
CA ILE A 262 20.50 14.72 26.77
C ILE A 262 19.65 13.78 27.62
N ASN A 263 19.20 14.29 28.76
CA ASN A 263 18.34 13.57 29.71
C ASN A 263 16.91 14.11 29.64
N VAL A 264 16.13 13.60 28.69
CA VAL A 264 14.72 13.93 28.53
C VAL A 264 13.91 13.39 29.73
N PRO A 265 13.11 14.23 30.41
CA PRO A 265 12.13 13.75 31.39
C PRO A 265 10.95 13.08 30.68
N ILE A 266 11.11 11.78 30.39
CA ILE A 266 10.13 10.92 29.72
C ILE A 266 8.87 10.82 30.59
N SER A 267 7.73 11.19 30.00
CA SER A 267 6.40 11.06 30.64
C SER A 267 5.94 9.61 30.70
N GLY A 268 6.34 8.80 29.72
CA GLY A 268 5.95 7.41 29.58
C GLY A 268 4.48 7.22 29.26
N LYS A 269 3.76 8.26 28.79
CA LYS A 269 2.30 8.20 28.57
C LYS A 269 1.89 7.02 27.67
N GLN A 270 2.56 6.83 26.54
CA GLN A 270 2.29 5.71 25.64
C GLN A 270 2.90 4.37 26.09
N LYS A 271 3.76 4.36 27.12
CA LYS A 271 4.25 3.15 27.78
C LYS A 271 3.29 2.61 28.83
N GLN A 272 2.32 3.42 29.28
CA GLN A 272 1.36 3.00 30.28
C GLN A 272 0.52 1.84 29.76
N GLU A 273 0.25 0.90 30.66
CA GLU A 273 -0.61 -0.22 30.34
C GLU A 273 -2.05 0.25 30.15
N PHE A 274 -2.73 -0.34 29.19
CA PHE A 274 -4.12 -0.06 28.89
C PHE A 274 -4.86 -1.37 28.59
N PHE A 275 -6.17 -1.32 28.43
CA PHE A 275 -6.96 -2.47 28.03
C PHE A 275 -7.49 -2.28 26.61
N ASP A 276 -7.22 -3.24 25.73
CA ASP A 276 -7.92 -3.35 24.45
C ASP A 276 -9.35 -3.84 24.70
N GLU A 277 -10.32 -3.20 24.06
CA GLU A 277 -11.75 -3.42 24.30
C GLU A 277 -12.31 -4.66 23.60
N GLY A 278 -11.48 -5.47 22.94
CA GLY A 278 -11.93 -6.72 22.32
C GLY A 278 -12.76 -6.54 21.04
N LYS A 279 -12.89 -5.31 20.52
CA LYS A 279 -13.74 -4.98 19.35
C LYS A 279 -13.23 -5.53 18.01
N SER A 280 -12.06 -6.16 17.99
CA SER A 280 -11.47 -6.77 16.79
C SER A 280 -10.81 -8.10 17.13
N PHE A 281 -10.68 -8.99 16.15
CA PHE A 281 -9.98 -10.26 16.30
C PHE A 281 -9.30 -10.65 14.98
N ASN A 282 -8.26 -11.47 15.08
CA ASN A 282 -7.44 -11.90 13.95
C ASN A 282 -8.01 -13.15 13.28
N THR A 283 -8.40 -14.14 14.09
CA THR A 283 -8.89 -15.44 13.62
C THR A 283 -9.75 -16.11 14.70
N PHE A 284 -10.52 -17.13 14.31
CA PHE A 284 -11.41 -17.89 15.18
C PHE A 284 -11.43 -19.38 14.81
N SER A 285 -11.75 -20.23 15.78
CA SER A 285 -12.04 -21.65 15.58
C SER A 285 -13.16 -22.07 16.53
N PRO A 286 -14.25 -22.68 16.04
CA PRO A 286 -15.23 -23.31 16.92
C PRO A 286 -14.56 -24.36 17.82
N PHE A 287 -14.90 -24.34 19.10
CA PHE A 287 -14.55 -25.39 20.06
C PHE A 287 -15.71 -26.39 20.18
N SER A 288 -16.93 -25.87 20.37
CA SER A 288 -18.17 -26.64 20.35
C SER A 288 -19.24 -25.85 19.61
N SER A 289 -20.48 -26.36 19.56
CA SER A 289 -21.61 -25.64 18.96
C SER A 289 -21.87 -24.27 19.63
N ASP A 290 -21.45 -24.07 20.89
CA ASP A 290 -21.72 -22.86 21.67
C ASP A 290 -20.48 -22.17 22.21
N GLN A 291 -19.28 -22.69 21.91
CA GLN A 291 -18.02 -22.10 22.34
C GLN A 291 -17.06 -21.92 21.19
N ILE A 292 -16.37 -20.77 21.16
CA ILE A 292 -15.47 -20.39 20.06
C ILE A 292 -14.17 -19.86 20.65
N ALA A 293 -13.05 -20.42 20.20
CA ALA A 293 -11.73 -19.88 20.47
C ALA A 293 -11.43 -18.74 19.48
N VAL A 294 -11.00 -17.58 19.98
CA VAL A 294 -10.67 -16.41 19.17
C VAL A 294 -9.29 -15.89 19.53
N ILE A 295 -8.57 -15.32 18.55
CA ILE A 295 -7.35 -14.56 18.81
C ILE A 295 -7.67 -13.06 18.70
N ASN A 296 -7.58 -12.33 19.82
CA ASN A 296 -7.65 -10.87 19.87
C ASN A 296 -6.27 -10.34 20.26
N ARG A 297 -5.72 -9.42 19.45
CA ARG A 297 -4.45 -8.74 19.74
C ARG A 297 -3.34 -9.75 20.16
N GLY A 298 -3.24 -10.85 19.43
CA GLY A 298 -2.23 -11.89 19.68
C GLY A 298 -2.49 -12.81 20.87
N ARG A 299 -3.61 -12.69 21.58
CA ARG A 299 -3.99 -13.53 22.72
C ARG A 299 -5.22 -14.36 22.43
N ALA A 300 -5.25 -15.59 22.94
CA ALA A 300 -6.36 -16.49 22.71
C ALA A 300 -7.37 -16.46 23.87
N TYR A 301 -8.65 -16.50 23.52
CA TYR A 301 -9.76 -16.56 24.46
C TYR A 301 -10.78 -17.59 23.99
N LEU A 302 -11.31 -18.39 24.92
CA LEU A 302 -12.48 -19.22 24.68
C LEU A 302 -13.73 -18.44 25.11
N LEU A 303 -14.61 -18.17 24.14
CA LEU A 303 -15.85 -17.45 24.33
C LEU A 303 -17.05 -18.40 24.42
N SER A 304 -18.05 -18.00 25.19
CA SER A 304 -19.41 -18.56 25.20
C SER A 304 -20.44 -17.43 25.11
N TRP A 305 -21.73 -17.73 25.15
CA TRP A 305 -22.80 -16.73 25.09
C TRP A 305 -22.77 -15.68 26.21
N ASP A 306 -22.67 -16.12 27.46
CA ASP A 306 -22.97 -15.33 28.66
C ASP A 306 -21.90 -15.46 29.76
N SER A 307 -20.98 -16.43 29.66
CA SER A 307 -19.89 -16.57 30.64
C SER A 307 -18.76 -15.55 30.42
N ALA A 308 -17.88 -15.40 31.42
CA ALA A 308 -16.63 -14.69 31.21
C ALA A 308 -15.79 -15.38 30.11
N PRO A 309 -15.08 -14.62 29.24
CA PRO A 309 -14.05 -15.18 28.37
C PRO A 309 -12.97 -15.88 29.18
N ILE A 310 -12.61 -17.10 28.78
CA ILE A 310 -11.54 -17.87 29.42
C ILE A 310 -10.24 -17.59 28.65
N PRO A 311 -9.21 -16.98 29.26
CA PRO A 311 -7.92 -16.80 28.60
C PRO A 311 -7.25 -18.15 28.38
N ILE A 312 -6.74 -18.37 27.16
CA ILE A 312 -6.00 -19.58 26.80
C ILE A 312 -4.58 -19.16 26.39
N GLY A 313 -3.58 -19.78 27.01
CA GLY A 313 -2.18 -19.48 26.74
C GLY A 313 -1.59 -18.30 27.50
N ASP A 314 -0.48 -17.77 26.99
CA ASP A 314 0.29 -16.70 27.62
C ASP A 314 -0.45 -15.36 27.55
N ILE A 315 -0.85 -14.88 28.72
CA ILE A 315 -1.53 -13.59 28.91
C ILE A 315 -0.56 -12.43 29.20
N SER A 316 0.75 -12.67 29.30
CA SER A 316 1.76 -11.65 29.63
C SER A 316 2.00 -10.66 28.47
N GLY A 317 1.69 -11.07 27.23
CA GLY A 317 1.94 -10.29 26.02
C GLY A 317 3.34 -10.50 25.41
N ASN A 318 4.21 -11.30 26.03
CA ASN A 318 5.49 -11.68 25.43
C ASN A 318 5.31 -12.64 24.23
N SER A 319 4.24 -13.44 24.26
CA SER A 319 3.83 -14.31 23.18
C SER A 319 2.69 -13.69 22.37
N ARG A 320 2.77 -13.83 21.05
CA ARG A 320 1.68 -13.50 20.12
C ARG A 320 1.29 -14.74 19.34
N TYR A 321 0.05 -15.18 19.49
CA TYR A 321 -0.54 -16.26 18.70
C TYR A 321 -1.04 -15.76 17.36
N LYS A 322 -0.83 -16.55 16.30
CA LYS A 322 -1.27 -16.26 14.92
C LYS A 322 -2.29 -17.25 14.38
N ILE A 323 -2.31 -18.49 14.88
CA ILE A 323 -3.24 -19.55 14.45
C ILE A 323 -3.91 -20.14 15.68
N VAL A 324 -5.21 -20.40 15.57
CA VAL A 324 -6.00 -21.18 16.52
C VAL A 324 -6.72 -22.30 15.78
N SER A 325 -6.73 -23.50 16.36
CA SER A 325 -7.54 -24.63 15.91
C SER A 325 -8.06 -25.38 17.13
N SER A 326 -9.21 -26.04 16.98
CA SER A 326 -9.77 -26.88 18.04
C SER A 326 -10.43 -28.11 17.45
N ASP A 327 -10.51 -29.17 18.26
CA ASP A 327 -11.22 -30.42 17.97
C ASP A 327 -12.41 -30.70 18.89
N GLY A 328 -12.66 -29.80 19.85
CA GLY A 328 -13.73 -29.87 20.85
C GLY A 328 -13.32 -30.49 22.19
N GLU A 329 -12.07 -30.92 22.30
CA GLU A 329 -11.45 -31.34 23.56
C GLU A 329 -10.25 -30.44 23.88
N SER A 330 -9.46 -30.12 22.85
CA SER A 330 -8.21 -29.37 22.93
C SER A 330 -8.22 -28.14 22.03
N ILE A 331 -7.51 -27.11 22.46
CA ILE A 331 -7.24 -25.87 21.71
C ILE A 331 -5.75 -25.84 21.37
N LEU A 332 -5.45 -25.84 20.08
CA LEU A 332 -4.11 -25.65 19.53
C LEU A 332 -3.88 -24.18 19.21
N LEU A 333 -2.75 -23.65 19.69
CA LEU A 333 -2.27 -22.31 19.39
C LEU A 333 -0.88 -22.37 18.75
N VAL A 334 -0.67 -21.55 17.71
CA VAL A 334 0.66 -21.36 17.10
C VAL A 334 1.12 -19.93 17.35
N ARG A 335 2.31 -19.78 17.95
CA ARG A 335 2.95 -18.49 18.21
C ARG A 335 3.65 -17.95 16.95
N TYR A 336 3.94 -16.65 16.92
CA TYR A 336 4.59 -15.99 15.78
C TYR A 336 5.95 -16.61 15.41
N ASP A 337 6.68 -17.17 16.39
CA ASP A 337 7.97 -17.86 16.25
C ASP A 337 7.83 -19.39 16.14
N ASP A 338 6.63 -19.86 15.78
CA ASP A 338 6.31 -21.26 15.45
C ASP A 338 6.45 -22.28 16.58
N VAL A 339 6.38 -21.82 17.82
CA VAL A 339 6.07 -22.68 18.97
C VAL A 339 4.58 -23.04 18.92
N ILE A 340 4.29 -24.33 19.09
CA ILE A 340 2.93 -24.85 19.16
C ILE A 340 2.63 -25.17 20.63
N GLU A 341 1.47 -24.72 21.10
CA GLU A 341 0.99 -25.01 22.43
C GLU A 341 -0.42 -25.60 22.37
N VAL A 342 -0.70 -26.59 23.20
CA VAL A 342 -2.00 -27.26 23.27
C VAL A 342 -2.56 -27.10 24.67
N TYR A 343 -3.82 -26.70 24.76
CA TYR A 343 -4.53 -26.42 25.99
C TYR A 343 -5.86 -27.18 26.04
N ASP A 344 -6.40 -27.40 27.23
CA ASP A 344 -7.81 -27.76 27.38
C ASP A 344 -8.72 -26.51 27.44
N LYS A 345 -10.02 -26.73 27.59
CA LYS A 345 -11.03 -25.66 27.68
C LYS A 345 -10.88 -24.75 28.91
N ASP A 346 -10.19 -25.22 29.95
CA ASP A 346 -10.01 -24.52 31.22
C ASP A 346 -8.69 -23.72 31.22
N GLY A 347 -7.91 -23.79 30.14
CA GLY A 347 -6.66 -23.06 29.94
C GLY A 347 -5.43 -23.78 30.48
N GLU A 348 -5.53 -25.06 30.82
CA GLU A 348 -4.39 -25.85 31.30
C GLU A 348 -3.53 -26.31 30.12
N LYS A 349 -2.23 -25.96 30.13
CA LYS A 349 -1.28 -26.35 29.08
C LYS A 349 -1.05 -27.87 29.14
N LYS A 350 -1.39 -28.58 28.07
CA LYS A 350 -1.18 -30.03 27.91
C LYS A 350 0.11 -30.37 27.16
N ALA A 351 0.52 -29.53 26.22
CA ALA A 351 1.76 -29.73 25.47
C ALA A 351 2.37 -28.42 24.98
N GLU A 352 3.70 -28.42 24.79
CA GLU A 352 4.46 -27.39 24.08
C GLU A 352 5.44 -28.08 23.13
N LEU A 353 5.40 -27.73 21.85
CA LEU A 353 6.17 -28.36 20.79
C LEU A 353 6.96 -27.30 20.02
N LYS A 354 8.22 -27.63 19.69
CA LYS A 354 9.13 -26.79 18.88
C LYS A 354 9.57 -27.59 17.66
N PRO A 355 8.70 -27.74 16.64
CA PRO A 355 8.89 -28.72 15.57
C PRO A 355 10.09 -28.42 14.66
N LYS A 356 10.61 -27.18 14.65
CA LYS A 356 11.72 -26.73 13.79
C LYS A 356 11.46 -26.99 12.29
N VAL A 357 10.22 -26.78 11.85
CA VAL A 357 9.79 -26.99 10.45
C VAL A 357 9.82 -25.72 9.59
N GLY A 358 10.44 -24.64 10.06
CA GLY A 358 10.33 -23.32 9.42
C GLY A 358 8.98 -22.65 9.70
N MET A 359 8.69 -21.55 9.00
CA MET A 359 7.50 -20.74 9.25
C MET A 359 6.20 -21.52 9.06
N ILE A 360 5.44 -21.77 10.13
CA ILE A 360 4.14 -22.45 10.08
C ILE A 360 3.11 -21.50 9.48
N THR A 361 2.42 -21.97 8.45
CA THR A 361 1.39 -21.23 7.68
C THR A 361 -0.01 -21.80 7.91
N GLY A 362 -0.13 -23.05 8.37
CA GLY A 362 -1.38 -23.65 8.78
C GLY A 362 -1.19 -24.70 9.87
N ALA A 363 -2.19 -24.85 10.75
CA ALA A 363 -2.22 -25.91 11.75
C ALA A 363 -3.66 -26.34 12.04
N LYS A 364 -3.90 -27.65 12.13
CA LYS A 364 -5.18 -28.25 12.54
C LYS A 364 -4.93 -29.38 13.54
N ILE A 365 -5.84 -29.52 14.51
CA ILE A 365 -5.81 -30.59 15.52
C ILE A 365 -7.06 -31.45 15.42
N SER A 366 -6.92 -32.76 15.63
CA SER A 366 -8.00 -33.68 15.93
C SER A 366 -7.51 -34.80 16.83
N LYS A 367 -8.11 -34.93 18.01
CA LYS A 367 -7.65 -35.80 19.10
C LYS A 367 -6.18 -35.47 19.43
N SER A 368 -5.29 -36.45 19.33
CA SER A 368 -3.84 -36.28 19.52
C SER A 368 -3.06 -36.04 18.22
N ARG A 369 -3.74 -35.88 17.07
CA ARG A 369 -3.10 -35.69 15.77
C ARG A 369 -3.09 -34.21 15.39
N ILE A 370 -1.92 -33.68 15.07
CA ILE A 370 -1.74 -32.31 14.59
C ILE A 370 -1.22 -32.35 13.15
N VAL A 371 -1.90 -31.67 12.24
CA VAL A 371 -1.44 -31.46 10.86
C VAL A 371 -0.91 -30.04 10.75
N LEU A 372 0.31 -29.88 10.25
CA LEU A 372 0.99 -28.60 10.07
C LEU A 372 1.35 -28.41 8.61
N SER A 373 1.24 -27.19 8.12
CA SER A 373 1.93 -26.77 6.90
C SER A 373 2.86 -25.61 7.16
N ASN A 374 3.87 -25.48 6.31
CA ASN A 374 4.87 -24.42 6.40
C ASN A 374 5.01 -23.64 5.09
N LYS A 375 5.80 -22.57 5.16
CA LYS A 375 6.16 -21.74 4.01
C LYS A 375 6.89 -22.52 2.90
N ARG A 376 7.52 -23.65 3.22
CA ARG A 376 8.33 -24.45 2.29
C ARG A 376 7.50 -25.40 1.42
N GLY A 377 6.17 -25.39 1.53
CA GLY A 377 5.30 -26.32 0.79
C GLY A 377 5.16 -27.69 1.43
N ASP A 378 5.66 -27.88 2.66
CA ASP A 378 5.57 -29.16 3.37
C ASP A 378 4.24 -29.29 4.12
N LEU A 379 3.75 -30.53 4.21
CA LEU A 379 2.67 -30.94 5.09
C LEU A 379 3.17 -32.01 6.07
N TYR A 380 3.12 -31.74 7.36
CA TYR A 380 3.54 -32.64 8.43
C TYR A 380 2.35 -33.17 9.23
N LEU A 381 2.48 -34.41 9.72
CA LEU A 381 1.61 -35.00 10.73
C LEU A 381 2.43 -35.25 12.01
N LEU A 382 1.93 -34.75 13.13
CA LEU A 382 2.46 -34.99 14.47
C LEU A 382 1.46 -35.87 15.23
N SER A 383 1.92 -37.04 15.67
CA SER A 383 1.15 -38.00 16.49
C SER A 383 2.10 -38.70 17.47
N ASP A 384 2.53 -39.95 17.21
CA ASP A 384 3.58 -40.66 17.98
C ASP A 384 5.01 -40.21 17.61
N GLY A 385 5.10 -39.19 16.76
CA GLY A 385 6.29 -38.62 16.18
C GLY A 385 5.90 -37.62 15.09
N MET A 386 6.88 -36.92 14.54
CA MET A 386 6.68 -36.00 13.41
C MET A 386 7.01 -36.70 12.10
N LYS A 387 6.09 -36.65 11.14
CA LYS A 387 6.24 -37.26 9.81
C LYS A 387 5.88 -36.25 8.72
N LEU A 388 6.75 -36.08 7.72
CA LEU A 388 6.40 -35.40 6.47
C LEU A 388 5.45 -36.30 5.67
N ILE A 389 4.25 -35.81 5.35
CA ILE A 389 3.19 -36.58 4.71
C ILE A 389 2.92 -36.17 3.26
N ASP A 390 3.19 -34.92 2.88
CA ASP A 390 3.33 -34.51 1.47
C ASP A 390 4.18 -33.23 1.33
N HIS A 391 4.56 -32.92 0.10
CA HIS A 391 5.28 -31.70 -0.28
C HIS A 391 4.75 -31.17 -1.63
N SER A 392 4.82 -29.85 -1.80
CA SER A 392 4.50 -29.13 -3.03
C SER A 392 5.66 -28.22 -3.42
N ASP A 393 6.23 -28.45 -4.60
CA ASP A 393 7.32 -27.62 -5.14
C ASP A 393 6.83 -26.24 -5.61
N TYR A 394 5.52 -26.05 -5.78
CA TYR A 394 4.93 -24.88 -6.43
C TYR A 394 4.29 -23.87 -5.45
N GLY A 395 4.00 -24.29 -4.21
CA GLY A 395 3.31 -23.43 -3.27
C GLY A 395 2.97 -24.09 -1.93
N GLU A 396 2.61 -23.24 -0.96
CA GLU A 396 2.21 -23.64 0.39
C GLU A 396 0.90 -24.47 0.41
N ILE A 397 0.88 -25.57 1.16
CA ILE A 397 -0.33 -26.38 1.36
C ILE A 397 -1.15 -25.76 2.51
N THR A 398 -1.89 -24.69 2.22
CA THR A 398 -2.63 -23.91 3.26
C THR A 398 -4.07 -24.38 3.46
N ASP A 399 -4.65 -25.09 2.49
CA ASP A 399 -6.05 -25.51 2.52
C ASP A 399 -6.16 -27.00 2.82
N PHE A 400 -6.33 -27.31 4.10
CA PHE A 400 -6.43 -28.68 4.58
C PHE A 400 -7.33 -28.80 5.82
N THR A 401 -7.90 -29.99 6.00
CA THR A 401 -8.70 -30.36 7.17
C THR A 401 -8.31 -31.75 7.67
N ILE A 402 -8.56 -31.99 8.96
CA ILE A 402 -8.50 -33.30 9.59
C ILE A 402 -9.84 -33.54 10.31
N ASN A 403 -10.46 -34.69 10.07
CA ASN A 403 -11.72 -35.05 10.74
C ASN A 403 -11.49 -35.88 12.01
N GLN A 404 -12.57 -36.15 12.75
CA GLN A 404 -12.55 -36.92 14.01
C GLN A 404 -12.06 -38.37 13.86
N ASN A 405 -12.05 -38.92 12.63
CA ASN A 405 -11.47 -40.23 12.34
C ASN A 405 -9.96 -40.15 12.04
N GLY A 406 -9.37 -38.96 12.07
CA GLY A 406 -7.98 -38.71 11.72
C GLY A 406 -7.71 -38.70 10.21
N TRP A 407 -8.74 -38.63 9.37
CA TRP A 407 -8.58 -38.52 7.92
C TRP A 407 -8.24 -37.09 7.54
N ILE A 408 -7.22 -36.94 6.70
CA ILE A 408 -6.69 -35.64 6.29
C ILE A 408 -7.07 -35.44 4.83
N THR A 409 -7.57 -34.25 4.47
CA THR A 409 -7.77 -33.88 3.07
C THR A 409 -7.22 -32.49 2.83
N TYR A 410 -6.63 -32.26 1.65
CA TYR A 410 -5.93 -31.02 1.34
C TYR A 410 -5.91 -30.74 -0.16
N SER A 411 -5.83 -29.45 -0.49
CA SER A 411 -5.52 -28.98 -1.84
C SER A 411 -4.01 -28.83 -2.00
N LYS A 412 -3.46 -29.39 -3.08
CA LYS A 412 -2.05 -29.31 -3.42
C LYS A 412 -1.88 -28.70 -4.80
N GLN A 413 -0.99 -27.72 -4.91
CA GLN A 413 -0.56 -27.17 -6.18
C GLN A 413 0.35 -28.17 -6.89
N GLU A 414 0.02 -28.54 -8.13
CA GLU A 414 0.72 -29.57 -8.89
C GLU A 414 1.65 -28.99 -9.96
N ASP A 415 1.35 -27.78 -10.42
CA ASP A 415 2.13 -26.99 -11.37
C ASP A 415 1.85 -25.48 -11.16
N LEU A 416 2.26 -24.63 -12.10
CA LEU A 416 2.07 -23.17 -11.99
C LEU A 416 0.60 -22.74 -11.85
N GLU A 417 -0.36 -23.53 -12.34
CA GLU A 417 -1.77 -23.13 -12.46
C GLU A 417 -2.75 -24.10 -11.82
N THR A 418 -2.43 -25.39 -11.73
CA THR A 418 -3.39 -26.43 -11.35
C THR A 418 -3.23 -26.91 -9.92
N PHE A 419 -4.37 -27.25 -9.30
CA PHE A 419 -4.47 -27.78 -7.94
C PHE A 419 -5.31 -29.05 -7.95
N SER A 420 -4.91 -30.02 -7.14
CA SER A 420 -5.64 -31.28 -6.95
C SER A 420 -5.98 -31.51 -5.48
N ILE A 421 -7.08 -32.23 -5.24
CA ILE A 421 -7.46 -32.69 -3.90
C ILE A 421 -6.82 -34.05 -3.62
N TRP A 422 -6.18 -34.15 -2.47
CA TRP A 422 -5.60 -35.37 -1.93
C TRP A 422 -6.20 -35.70 -0.58
N THR A 423 -6.26 -36.99 -0.26
CA THR A 423 -6.67 -37.47 1.06
C THR A 423 -5.69 -38.49 1.62
N ILE A 424 -5.55 -38.51 2.94
CA ILE A 424 -4.83 -39.53 3.69
C ILE A 424 -5.80 -40.21 4.65
N ILE A 425 -5.98 -41.51 4.44
CA ILE A 425 -6.85 -42.39 5.23
C ILE A 425 -6.01 -43.59 5.63
N ASP A 426 -5.99 -43.92 6.92
CA ASP A 426 -5.22 -45.03 7.48
C ASP A 426 -3.75 -45.02 6.99
N ASP A 427 -3.15 -43.82 7.02
CA ASP A 427 -1.79 -43.49 6.59
C ASP A 427 -1.46 -43.77 5.11
N LYS A 428 -2.46 -44.03 4.28
CA LYS A 428 -2.34 -44.17 2.82
C LYS A 428 -2.83 -42.92 2.12
N LYS A 429 -2.05 -42.45 1.14
CA LYS A 429 -2.35 -41.26 0.34
C LYS A 429 -3.13 -41.63 -0.93
N PHE A 430 -4.20 -40.90 -1.21
CA PHE A 430 -5.06 -41.09 -2.38
C PHE A 430 -5.34 -39.75 -3.08
N ARG A 431 -5.32 -39.77 -4.41
CA ARG A 431 -5.69 -38.62 -5.24
C ARG A 431 -7.19 -38.65 -5.53
N VAL A 432 -7.87 -37.54 -5.29
CA VAL A 432 -9.33 -37.42 -5.46
C VAL A 432 -9.68 -36.73 -6.77
N THR A 433 -8.85 -35.82 -7.26
CA THR A 433 -9.09 -35.08 -8.50
C THR A 433 -7.86 -35.02 -9.40
N ASN A 434 -8.09 -34.84 -10.71
CA ASN A 434 -7.02 -34.62 -11.68
C ASN A 434 -6.53 -33.16 -11.65
N ALA A 435 -5.28 -32.92 -11.99
CA ALA A 435 -4.70 -31.59 -12.20
C ALA A 435 -5.14 -31.00 -13.55
N THR A 436 -6.38 -30.54 -13.65
CA THR A 436 -6.92 -29.89 -14.88
C THR A 436 -7.66 -28.58 -14.59
N GLY A 437 -7.45 -28.02 -13.40
CA GLY A 437 -8.05 -26.78 -12.92
C GLY A 437 -7.62 -26.51 -11.48
N ARG A 438 -8.26 -25.57 -10.80
CA ARG A 438 -7.92 -25.20 -9.42
C ARG A 438 -8.94 -25.74 -8.44
N ASP A 439 -8.61 -26.86 -7.78
CA ASP A 439 -9.47 -27.46 -6.75
C ASP A 439 -9.03 -27.01 -5.35
N PHE A 440 -9.99 -26.62 -4.51
CA PHE A 440 -9.72 -26.05 -3.20
C PHE A 440 -10.89 -26.28 -2.22
N CYS A 441 -10.69 -25.91 -0.97
CA CYS A 441 -11.59 -26.05 0.17
C CYS A 441 -12.14 -27.46 0.42
N PRO A 442 -11.30 -28.52 0.45
CA PRO A 442 -11.78 -29.87 0.66
C PRO A 442 -12.25 -30.13 2.10
N THR A 443 -13.37 -30.84 2.24
CA THR A 443 -13.93 -31.21 3.54
C THR A 443 -14.81 -32.46 3.48
N PHE A 444 -14.67 -33.35 4.45
CA PHE A 444 -15.48 -34.57 4.53
C PHE A 444 -16.90 -34.29 5.04
N SER A 445 -17.86 -35.12 4.62
CA SER A 445 -19.11 -35.27 5.36
C SER A 445 -18.86 -35.93 6.72
N ASN A 446 -19.73 -35.65 7.70
CA ASN A 446 -19.58 -36.16 9.07
C ASN A 446 -19.63 -37.70 9.13
N ASP A 447 -20.34 -38.33 8.19
CA ASP A 447 -20.46 -39.80 8.06
C ASP A 447 -19.34 -40.42 7.19
N GLY A 448 -18.44 -39.61 6.65
CA GLY A 448 -17.35 -40.02 5.76
C GLY A 448 -17.79 -40.61 4.42
N LYS A 449 -19.08 -40.48 4.04
CA LYS A 449 -19.57 -40.96 2.73
C LYS A 449 -19.11 -40.09 1.57
N TYR A 450 -18.93 -38.79 1.80
CA TYR A 450 -18.65 -37.79 0.77
C TYR A 450 -17.45 -36.92 1.13
N LEU A 451 -16.77 -36.42 0.10
CA LEU A 451 -15.77 -35.37 0.20
C LEU A 451 -16.18 -34.22 -0.70
N PHE A 452 -16.45 -33.06 -0.10
CA PHE A 452 -16.85 -31.84 -0.79
C PHE A 452 -15.65 -30.95 -1.06
N PHE A 453 -15.67 -30.22 -2.18
CA PHE A 453 -14.65 -29.24 -2.52
C PHE A 453 -15.20 -28.20 -3.51
N LEU A 454 -14.45 -27.14 -3.76
CA LEU A 454 -14.71 -26.13 -4.79
C LEU A 454 -13.70 -26.30 -5.93
N SER A 455 -14.10 -25.95 -7.14
CA SER A 455 -13.20 -26.03 -8.29
C SER A 455 -13.47 -24.93 -9.32
N VAL A 456 -12.39 -24.29 -9.78
CA VAL A 456 -12.38 -23.37 -10.93
C VAL A 456 -12.22 -24.18 -12.22
N ARG A 457 -13.33 -24.76 -12.70
CA ARG A 457 -13.38 -25.61 -13.92
C ARG A 457 -14.66 -25.43 -14.73
N HIS A 458 -15.41 -24.35 -14.48
CA HIS A 458 -16.55 -24.00 -15.31
C HIS A 458 -16.13 -23.05 -16.42
N PHE A 459 -16.00 -23.58 -17.64
CA PHE A 459 -15.56 -22.85 -18.82
C PHE A 459 -16.76 -22.25 -19.57
N ASP A 460 -17.34 -21.20 -19.00
CA ASP A 460 -18.40 -20.41 -19.62
C ASP A 460 -17.97 -18.92 -19.63
N PRO A 461 -17.42 -18.41 -20.74
CA PRO A 461 -16.87 -17.07 -20.79
C PRO A 461 -17.95 -15.99 -20.94
N VAL A 462 -17.68 -14.81 -20.38
CA VAL A 462 -18.51 -13.61 -20.49
C VAL A 462 -17.76 -12.56 -21.32
N MET A 463 -18.47 -11.90 -22.23
CA MET A 463 -17.90 -10.82 -23.04
C MET A 463 -17.64 -9.58 -22.16
N ASP A 464 -16.46 -8.97 -22.30
CA ASP A 464 -16.16 -7.70 -21.66
C ASP A 464 -16.87 -6.55 -22.40
N GLU A 465 -17.46 -5.62 -21.65
CA GLU A 465 -18.27 -4.52 -22.19
C GLU A 465 -17.42 -3.33 -22.69
N MET A 466 -16.13 -3.27 -22.35
CA MET A 466 -15.21 -2.18 -22.69
C MET A 466 -14.23 -2.58 -23.79
N VAL A 467 -13.73 -3.82 -23.76
CA VAL A 467 -12.76 -4.33 -24.73
C VAL A 467 -13.25 -5.62 -25.38
N PHE A 468 -12.80 -5.88 -26.62
CA PHE A 468 -13.09 -7.14 -27.31
C PHE A 468 -12.27 -8.27 -26.68
N ALA A 469 -12.80 -8.80 -25.58
CA ALA A 469 -12.25 -9.90 -24.82
C ALA A 469 -13.39 -10.74 -24.22
N TYR A 470 -13.06 -11.97 -23.89
CA TYR A 470 -13.88 -12.86 -23.09
C TYR A 470 -13.12 -13.17 -21.80
N ASP A 471 -13.80 -13.14 -20.66
CA ASP A 471 -13.24 -13.46 -19.35
C ASP A 471 -14.13 -14.48 -18.60
N PHE A 472 -13.65 -15.03 -17.50
CA PHE A 472 -14.34 -16.03 -16.67
C PHE A 472 -14.61 -15.50 -15.24
N PRO A 473 -15.42 -14.44 -15.08
CA PRO A 473 -15.64 -13.80 -13.77
C PRO A 473 -16.35 -14.70 -12.75
N ALA A 474 -17.01 -15.79 -13.20
CA ALA A 474 -17.78 -16.72 -12.38
C ALA A 474 -17.46 -18.20 -12.72
N ALA A 475 -16.20 -18.61 -12.60
CA ALA A 475 -15.75 -19.95 -13.03
C ALA A 475 -15.81 -21.06 -11.95
N THR A 476 -16.26 -20.76 -10.73
CA THR A 476 -16.23 -21.72 -9.62
C THR A 476 -17.56 -22.46 -9.47
N LYS A 477 -17.49 -23.79 -9.25
CA LYS A 477 -18.63 -24.60 -8.78
C LYS A 477 -18.25 -25.46 -7.56
N PRO A 478 -19.21 -25.83 -6.71
CA PRO A 478 -19.02 -26.89 -5.73
C PRO A 478 -19.07 -28.28 -6.37
N PHE A 479 -18.32 -29.21 -5.82
CA PHE A 479 -18.19 -30.60 -6.26
C PHE A 479 -18.23 -31.55 -5.08
N VAL A 480 -18.59 -32.79 -5.35
CA VAL A 480 -18.59 -33.90 -4.40
C VAL A 480 -17.90 -35.12 -4.99
N ALA A 481 -17.04 -35.77 -4.21
CA ALA A 481 -16.50 -37.09 -4.50
C ALA A 481 -17.16 -38.13 -3.59
N VAL A 482 -17.73 -39.19 -4.17
CA VAL A 482 -18.31 -40.29 -3.39
C VAL A 482 -17.21 -41.23 -2.91
N MET A 483 -16.95 -41.24 -1.60
CA MET A 483 -15.82 -41.94 -0.99
C MET A 483 -16.06 -43.44 -0.82
N LYS A 484 -17.33 -43.87 -0.79
CA LYS A 484 -17.72 -45.28 -0.61
C LYS A 484 -18.27 -45.89 -1.90
N LYS A 485 -17.76 -47.07 -2.29
CA LYS A 485 -18.29 -47.85 -3.43
C LYS A 485 -19.67 -48.40 -3.06
N GLY A 486 -20.67 -48.16 -3.90
CA GLY A 486 -22.06 -48.59 -3.66
C GLY A 486 -22.96 -47.54 -2.99
N VAL A 487 -22.40 -46.41 -2.56
CA VAL A 487 -23.19 -45.23 -2.17
C VAL A 487 -23.57 -44.47 -3.45
N PRO A 488 -24.86 -44.12 -3.66
CA PRO A 488 -25.30 -43.34 -4.81
C PRO A 488 -24.84 -41.88 -4.72
N SER A 489 -25.05 -41.12 -5.80
CA SER A 489 -24.87 -39.67 -5.79
C SER A 489 -25.75 -39.02 -4.71
N PRO A 490 -25.26 -38.02 -3.95
CA PRO A 490 -26.05 -37.34 -2.92
C PRO A 490 -27.20 -36.49 -3.49
N PHE A 491 -27.24 -36.30 -4.82
CA PHE A 491 -28.32 -35.62 -5.53
C PHE A 491 -29.52 -36.53 -5.85
N LEU A 492 -29.38 -37.84 -5.57
CA LEU A 492 -30.45 -38.82 -5.71
C LEU A 492 -31.06 -39.12 -4.34
N SER A 493 -32.39 -39.22 -4.28
CA SER A 493 -33.12 -39.66 -3.08
C SER A 493 -33.04 -41.20 -2.92
N MET A 494 -31.82 -41.73 -2.82
CA MET A 494 -31.54 -43.15 -2.63
C MET A 494 -30.56 -43.36 -1.48
N GLU A 495 -30.84 -44.31 -0.61
CA GLU A 495 -29.93 -44.70 0.46
C GLU A 495 -29.02 -45.85 0.02
N GLY A 496 -27.79 -45.81 0.52
CA GLY A 496 -26.81 -46.87 0.31
C GLY A 496 -25.76 -46.83 1.41
N ASP A 497 -25.42 -48.01 1.91
CA ASP A 497 -24.29 -48.24 2.80
C ASP A 497 -23.26 -49.05 2.04
N GLY A 498 -22.31 -48.33 1.46
CA GLY A 498 -21.21 -48.90 0.68
C GLY A 498 -19.93 -49.08 1.52
N GLU A 499 -18.89 -49.62 0.88
CA GLU A 499 -17.57 -49.80 1.48
C GLU A 499 -16.62 -48.66 1.10
N LEU A 500 -15.78 -48.21 2.04
CA LEU A 500 -14.79 -47.16 1.80
C LEU A 500 -13.83 -47.55 0.67
N ASN A 501 -13.77 -46.73 -0.38
CA ASN A 501 -12.92 -46.97 -1.56
C ASN A 501 -12.35 -45.63 -2.08
N PRO A 502 -11.40 -45.01 -1.36
CA PRO A 502 -10.82 -43.73 -1.73
C PRO A 502 -10.04 -43.78 -3.06
N GLU A 503 -9.43 -44.91 -3.39
CA GLU A 503 -8.70 -45.10 -4.66
C GLU A 503 -9.61 -44.89 -5.88
N GLY A 504 -10.86 -45.35 -5.82
CA GLY A 504 -11.83 -45.15 -6.89
C GLY A 504 -12.54 -43.79 -6.87
N ALA A 505 -12.30 -42.93 -5.87
CA ALA A 505 -13.07 -41.69 -5.67
C ALA A 505 -12.95 -40.73 -6.85
N ILE A 506 -11.79 -40.70 -7.52
CA ILE A 506 -11.53 -39.88 -8.71
C ILE A 506 -12.48 -40.15 -9.89
N ARG A 507 -13.08 -41.35 -9.94
CA ARG A 507 -14.06 -41.73 -10.96
C ARG A 507 -15.52 -41.43 -10.55
N ARG A 508 -15.73 -40.91 -9.34
CA ARG A 508 -17.04 -40.65 -8.73
C ARG A 508 -17.14 -39.21 -8.22
N VAL A 509 -16.56 -38.30 -8.99
CA VAL A 509 -16.62 -36.85 -8.77
C VAL A 509 -17.78 -36.29 -9.59
N GLU A 510 -18.65 -35.52 -8.95
CA GLU A 510 -19.81 -34.89 -9.57
C GLU A 510 -19.86 -33.40 -9.19
N ALA A 511 -20.25 -32.56 -10.15
CA ALA A 511 -20.52 -31.14 -9.90
C ALA A 511 -21.90 -30.99 -9.24
N PHE A 512 -22.03 -30.02 -8.33
CA PHE A 512 -23.35 -29.64 -7.84
C PHE A 512 -24.19 -29.07 -8.98
N PRO A 513 -25.49 -29.40 -9.08
CA PRO A 513 -26.39 -28.86 -10.09
C PRO A 513 -26.83 -27.43 -9.70
N ILE A 514 -25.86 -26.52 -9.63
CA ILE A 514 -26.05 -25.09 -9.37
C ILE A 514 -25.27 -24.25 -10.39
N ASP A 515 -25.67 -22.99 -10.54
CA ASP A 515 -24.96 -22.02 -11.39
C ASP A 515 -23.57 -21.72 -10.82
N ALA A 516 -22.62 -21.50 -11.73
CA ALA A 516 -21.29 -21.10 -11.33
C ALA A 516 -21.28 -19.70 -10.71
N GLY A 517 -20.22 -19.40 -9.97
CA GLY A 517 -20.09 -18.16 -9.25
C GLY A 517 -18.68 -17.95 -8.72
N ILE A 518 -18.56 -17.04 -7.75
CA ILE A 518 -17.33 -16.83 -6.99
C ILE A 518 -17.53 -17.46 -5.61
N PHE A 519 -17.54 -18.79 -5.57
CA PHE A 519 -17.57 -19.53 -4.31
C PHE A 519 -16.17 -19.57 -3.70
N SER A 520 -16.10 -19.40 -2.38
CA SER A 520 -14.82 -19.32 -1.65
C SER A 520 -14.68 -20.35 -0.56
N LYS A 521 -15.79 -20.89 -0.04
CA LYS A 521 -15.79 -21.88 1.03
C LYS A 521 -17.02 -22.78 0.96
N ILE A 522 -16.82 -24.05 1.29
CA ILE A 522 -17.86 -25.08 1.41
C ILE A 522 -17.66 -25.86 2.71
N ARG A 523 -18.75 -26.16 3.43
CA ARG A 523 -18.77 -27.05 4.59
C ARG A 523 -20.03 -27.90 4.60
N HIS A 524 -19.92 -29.14 5.03
CA HIS A 524 -21.07 -29.99 5.28
C HIS A 524 -21.73 -29.63 6.62
N LEU A 525 -23.04 -29.41 6.63
CA LEU A 525 -23.80 -29.12 7.85
C LEU A 525 -24.28 -30.43 8.48
N LYS A 526 -25.36 -31.01 7.94
CA LYS A 526 -25.93 -32.29 8.35
C LYS A 526 -26.84 -32.85 7.27
N GLY A 527 -26.95 -34.18 7.22
CA GLY A 527 -27.81 -34.87 6.25
C GLY A 527 -27.48 -34.48 4.80
N SER A 528 -28.46 -34.01 4.05
CA SER A 528 -28.30 -33.56 2.66
C SER A 528 -27.80 -32.11 2.52
N LYS A 529 -27.53 -31.38 3.62
CA LYS A 529 -27.31 -29.93 3.57
C LYS A 529 -25.83 -29.55 3.63
N VAL A 530 -25.43 -28.66 2.73
CA VAL A 530 -24.12 -28.00 2.71
C VAL A 530 -24.29 -26.48 2.80
N VAL A 531 -23.25 -25.81 3.30
CA VAL A 531 -23.18 -24.35 3.39
C VAL A 531 -22.09 -23.86 2.45
N LEU A 532 -22.39 -22.80 1.69
CA LEU A 532 -21.54 -22.18 0.69
C LEU A 532 -21.37 -20.69 1.02
N LEU A 533 -20.16 -20.15 0.80
CA LEU A 533 -19.90 -18.71 0.80
C LEU A 533 -19.68 -18.23 -0.63
N LYS A 534 -20.60 -17.40 -1.13
CA LYS A 534 -20.59 -16.84 -2.50
C LYS A 534 -20.35 -15.34 -2.46
N PHE A 535 -19.42 -14.83 -3.27
CA PHE A 535 -19.18 -13.41 -3.45
C PHE A 535 -19.81 -12.88 -4.75
N PRO A 536 -20.27 -11.60 -4.77
CA PRO A 536 -20.71 -10.94 -6.00
C PRO A 536 -19.51 -10.58 -6.90
N ILE A 537 -19.76 -10.44 -8.20
CA ILE A 537 -18.82 -9.80 -9.14
C ILE A 537 -18.81 -8.30 -8.83
N GLU A 538 -17.64 -7.73 -8.57
CA GLU A 538 -17.49 -6.31 -8.25
C GLU A 538 -16.09 -5.76 -8.59
N GLY A 539 -15.99 -4.44 -8.75
CA GLY A 539 -14.74 -3.75 -9.04
C GLY A 539 -13.69 -3.87 -7.93
N ARG A 540 -12.43 -4.06 -8.31
CA ARG A 540 -11.31 -4.32 -7.39
C ARG A 540 -10.60 -3.06 -6.87
N ALA A 541 -10.81 -1.89 -7.47
CA ALA A 541 -10.07 -0.67 -7.13
C ALA A 541 -10.17 -0.26 -5.64
N LYS A 542 -11.35 -0.42 -5.02
CA LYS A 542 -11.57 -0.10 -3.59
C LYS A 542 -10.84 -1.04 -2.61
N TYR A 543 -10.42 -2.22 -3.08
CA TYR A 543 -9.64 -3.20 -2.31
C TYR A 543 -8.15 -3.15 -2.63
N TRP A 544 -7.73 -2.22 -3.49
CA TRP A 544 -6.36 -2.12 -3.92
C TRP A 544 -5.42 -1.75 -2.77
N LEU A 545 -4.16 -2.14 -2.96
CA LEU A 545 -3.01 -2.07 -2.06
C LEU A 545 -3.22 -1.28 -0.74
N TYR A 546 -3.09 -2.01 0.38
CA TYR A 546 -3.23 -1.51 1.75
C TYR A 546 -4.63 -1.02 2.17
N SER A 547 -5.66 -1.23 1.34
CA SER A 547 -7.05 -1.01 1.76
C SER A 547 -7.40 -1.87 2.98
N SER A 548 -8.05 -1.26 3.96
CA SER A 548 -8.62 -1.95 5.12
C SER A 548 -10.02 -2.51 4.83
N LEU A 549 -10.57 -2.28 3.64
CA LEU A 549 -11.88 -2.80 3.26
C LEU A 549 -11.80 -4.30 3.00
N GLU A 550 -12.77 -5.03 3.55
CA GLU A 550 -12.91 -6.46 3.32
C GLU A 550 -14.00 -6.71 2.28
N ARG A 551 -13.77 -7.71 1.43
CA ARG A 551 -14.78 -8.23 0.53
C ARG A 551 -15.83 -8.96 1.34
N VAL A 552 -17.11 -8.83 0.98
CA VAL A 552 -18.21 -9.53 1.65
C VAL A 552 -19.05 -10.32 0.67
N GLY A 553 -19.55 -11.46 1.13
CA GLY A 553 -20.41 -12.36 0.37
C GLY A 553 -21.66 -12.76 1.15
N SER A 554 -22.33 -13.76 0.61
CA SER A 554 -23.59 -14.30 1.11
C SER A 554 -23.41 -15.78 1.48
N LEU A 555 -24.00 -16.15 2.62
CA LEU A 555 -24.05 -17.52 3.11
C LEU A 555 -25.28 -18.22 2.52
N ILE A 556 -25.05 -19.30 1.77
CA ILE A 556 -26.09 -20.05 1.08
C ILE A 556 -26.13 -21.46 1.65
N VAL A 557 -27.32 -21.93 2.02
CA VAL A 557 -27.57 -23.33 2.35
C VAL A 557 -28.13 -24.03 1.13
N TYR A 558 -27.51 -25.12 0.74
CA TYR A 558 -27.93 -25.96 -0.37
C TYR A 558 -28.33 -27.35 0.14
N ASP A 559 -29.54 -27.79 -0.21
CA ASP A 559 -30.02 -29.13 0.09
C ASP A 559 -29.86 -30.03 -1.14
N MET A 560 -28.95 -31.00 -1.06
CA MET A 560 -28.55 -31.85 -2.19
C MET A 560 -29.69 -32.73 -2.71
N GLN A 561 -30.64 -33.13 -1.88
CA GLN A 561 -31.74 -34.01 -2.29
C GLN A 561 -32.86 -33.25 -2.99
N THR A 562 -33.14 -32.02 -2.55
CA THR A 562 -34.24 -31.21 -3.11
C THR A 562 -33.77 -30.22 -4.17
N GLY A 563 -32.47 -29.93 -4.23
CA GLY A 563 -31.90 -28.88 -5.07
C GLY A 563 -32.20 -27.45 -4.58
N LYS A 564 -32.89 -27.29 -3.44
CA LYS A 564 -33.27 -25.98 -2.91
C LYS A 564 -32.05 -25.21 -2.40
N GLN A 565 -31.98 -23.93 -2.77
CA GLN A 565 -30.99 -22.98 -2.27
C GLN A 565 -31.68 -21.92 -1.41
N GLU A 566 -31.14 -21.63 -0.23
CA GLU A 566 -31.63 -20.57 0.67
C GLU A 566 -30.47 -19.67 1.07
N GLU A 567 -30.53 -18.40 0.70
CA GLU A 567 -29.60 -17.37 1.22
C GLU A 567 -29.99 -17.05 2.65
N ILE A 568 -29.06 -17.24 3.58
CA ILE A 568 -29.30 -17.10 5.01
C ILE A 568 -28.85 -15.74 5.51
N LEU A 569 -27.66 -15.29 5.09
CA LEU A 569 -27.00 -14.13 5.68
C LEU A 569 -26.09 -13.42 4.69
N ASN A 570 -26.10 -12.09 4.72
CA ASN A 570 -25.24 -11.21 3.93
C ASN A 570 -24.11 -10.60 4.78
N ASP A 571 -23.27 -9.79 4.14
CA ASP A 571 -22.09 -9.15 4.75
C ASP A 571 -21.09 -10.16 5.36
N VAL A 572 -21.01 -11.38 4.82
CA VAL A 572 -20.19 -12.47 5.37
C VAL A 572 -18.77 -12.42 4.80
N ILE A 573 -17.78 -12.52 5.69
CA ILE A 573 -16.35 -12.58 5.34
C ILE A 573 -15.86 -14.02 5.36
N ASP A 574 -16.21 -14.77 6.42
CA ASP A 574 -15.81 -16.15 6.61
C ASP A 574 -16.79 -16.90 7.52
N PHE A 575 -16.78 -18.24 7.48
CA PHE A 575 -17.60 -19.07 8.37
C PHE A 575 -16.95 -20.43 8.69
N GLU A 576 -17.30 -21.03 9.81
CA GLU A 576 -16.97 -22.42 10.16
C GLU A 576 -18.19 -23.11 10.80
N ILE A 577 -18.20 -24.44 10.87
CA ILE A 577 -19.31 -25.25 11.39
C ILE A 577 -18.88 -26.07 12.60
N ALA A 578 -19.73 -26.12 13.62
CA ALA A 578 -19.63 -27.07 14.74
C ALA A 578 -21.00 -27.66 15.05
N GLY A 579 -21.14 -28.98 14.91
CA GLY A 579 -22.42 -29.66 15.01
C GLY A 579 -23.41 -29.15 13.94
N ASP A 580 -24.54 -28.63 14.38
CA ASP A 580 -25.62 -28.08 13.55
C ASP A 580 -25.65 -26.54 13.49
N LYS A 581 -24.62 -25.88 14.03
CA LYS A 581 -24.52 -24.41 14.08
C LYS A 581 -23.40 -23.90 13.20
N VAL A 582 -23.63 -22.72 12.61
CA VAL A 582 -22.67 -22.04 11.73
C VAL A 582 -22.12 -20.81 12.44
N THR A 583 -20.82 -20.78 12.69
CA THR A 583 -20.13 -19.58 13.19
C THR A 583 -19.75 -18.71 12.01
N VAL A 584 -20.18 -17.45 11.99
CA VAL A 584 -20.01 -16.51 10.89
C VAL A 584 -19.27 -15.26 11.35
N ARG A 585 -18.24 -14.88 10.61
CA ARG A 585 -17.61 -13.56 10.69
C ARG A 585 -18.25 -12.64 9.65
N GLN A 586 -18.87 -11.56 10.10
CA GLN A 586 -19.47 -10.53 9.24
C GLN A 586 -18.66 -9.22 9.28
N LYS A 587 -18.92 -8.35 8.30
CA LYS A 587 -18.37 -6.99 8.21
C LYS A 587 -18.46 -6.23 9.53
N GLY A 588 -17.38 -5.53 9.88
CA GLY A 588 -17.30 -4.76 11.13
C GLY A 588 -16.92 -5.60 12.34
N ASN A 589 -16.23 -6.73 12.14
CA ASN A 589 -15.79 -7.67 13.18
C ASN A 589 -16.95 -8.26 14.02
N VAL A 590 -18.12 -8.44 13.42
CA VAL A 590 -19.24 -9.12 14.07
C VAL A 590 -19.02 -10.62 13.97
N LEU A 591 -18.99 -11.31 15.12
CA LEU A 591 -18.91 -12.77 15.20
C LEU A 591 -20.25 -13.32 15.69
N ARG A 592 -20.87 -14.19 14.88
CA ARG A 592 -22.24 -14.70 15.12
C ARG A 592 -22.26 -16.22 15.10
N ILE A 593 -23.05 -16.85 15.96
CA ILE A 593 -23.43 -18.26 15.84
C ILE A 593 -24.87 -18.31 15.32
N VAL A 594 -25.05 -18.92 14.16
CA VAL A 594 -26.35 -19.14 13.53
C VAL A 594 -26.81 -20.57 13.84
N ASP A 595 -27.83 -20.68 14.67
CA ASP A 595 -28.56 -21.93 14.89
C ASP A 595 -29.55 -22.13 13.74
N MET A 596 -29.27 -23.12 12.90
CA MET A 596 -30.01 -23.36 11.66
C MET A 596 -31.44 -23.88 11.89
N GLU A 597 -31.75 -24.36 13.10
CA GLU A 597 -33.09 -24.82 13.48
C GLU A 597 -33.91 -23.70 14.12
N LYS A 598 -33.29 -22.93 15.02
CA LYS A 598 -33.97 -21.87 15.77
C LYS A 598 -34.08 -20.55 15.00
N LYS A 599 -33.29 -20.38 13.94
CA LYS A 599 -33.25 -19.19 13.06
C LYS A 599 -33.23 -17.87 13.87
N PRO A 600 -32.07 -17.47 14.42
CA PRO A 600 -31.97 -16.24 15.21
C PRO A 600 -32.37 -15.00 14.41
N ASP A 601 -32.59 -13.86 15.07
CA ASP A 601 -32.80 -12.57 14.40
C ASP A 601 -31.51 -12.13 13.69
N LEU A 602 -31.47 -12.43 12.39
CA LEU A 602 -30.35 -12.13 11.52
C LEU A 602 -30.24 -10.64 11.14
N THR A 603 -31.24 -9.83 11.47
CA THR A 603 -31.24 -8.38 11.20
C THR A 603 -30.54 -7.60 12.30
N SER A 604 -30.65 -8.05 13.55
CA SER A 604 -29.98 -7.41 14.69
C SER A 604 -28.49 -7.72 14.70
N LYS A 605 -27.66 -6.69 14.98
CA LYS A 605 -26.22 -6.81 15.25
C LYS A 605 -25.89 -6.67 16.74
N GLU A 606 -26.90 -6.49 17.59
CA GLU A 606 -26.72 -6.39 19.05
C GLU A 606 -26.30 -7.74 19.63
N PRO A 607 -25.31 -7.80 20.55
CA PRO A 607 -24.92 -9.05 21.18
C PRO A 607 -26.06 -9.73 21.93
N GLY A 608 -26.17 -11.05 21.80
CA GLY A 608 -27.15 -11.85 22.53
C GLY A 608 -27.56 -13.13 21.83
N ARG A 609 -28.23 -14.04 22.55
CA ARG A 609 -28.70 -15.32 22.00
C ARG A 609 -29.79 -15.15 20.93
N SER A 610 -30.59 -14.09 21.02
CA SER A 610 -31.68 -13.82 20.06
C SER A 610 -31.15 -13.44 18.69
N SER A 611 -30.11 -12.61 18.62
CA SER A 611 -29.41 -12.29 17.36
C SER A 611 -28.39 -13.38 16.99
N GLY A 612 -27.85 -14.07 17.98
CA GLY A 612 -26.73 -14.99 17.81
C GLY A 612 -25.37 -14.29 17.77
N VAL A 613 -25.30 -12.97 17.97
CA VAL A 613 -24.03 -12.21 17.99
C VAL A 613 -23.33 -12.41 19.33
N LEU A 614 -22.03 -12.72 19.29
CA LEU A 614 -21.20 -12.80 20.48
C LEU A 614 -20.75 -11.42 20.93
N ASP A 615 -20.85 -11.15 22.23
CA ASP A 615 -20.27 -9.96 22.83
C ASP A 615 -18.75 -10.10 22.99
N LEU A 616 -18.02 -9.65 21.98
CA LEU A 616 -16.55 -9.54 22.01
C LEU A 616 -16.07 -8.46 22.97
N GLY A 617 -16.94 -7.50 23.32
CA GLY A 617 -16.68 -6.46 24.32
C GLY A 617 -16.50 -7.00 25.73
N ARG A 618 -16.69 -8.30 25.99
CA ARG A 618 -16.28 -8.94 27.24
C ARG A 618 -14.79 -9.27 27.29
N ILE A 619 -14.11 -9.30 26.14
CA ILE A 619 -12.65 -9.45 26.10
C ILE A 619 -12.04 -8.11 26.55
N ARG A 620 -11.17 -8.19 27.57
CA ARG A 620 -10.38 -7.06 28.07
C ARG A 620 -8.93 -7.48 28.12
N THR A 621 -8.21 -7.16 27.06
CA THR A 621 -6.81 -7.57 26.91
C THR A 621 -5.90 -6.50 27.52
N ARG A 622 -5.26 -6.79 28.66
CA ARG A 622 -4.28 -5.89 29.29
C ARG A 622 -3.03 -5.78 28.43
N VAL A 623 -2.78 -4.65 27.79
CA VAL A 623 -1.62 -4.41 26.93
C VAL A 623 -0.50 -3.75 27.73
N ASN A 624 0.70 -4.32 27.66
CA ASN A 624 1.94 -3.66 28.08
C ASN A 624 2.71 -3.23 26.82
N PRO A 625 2.71 -1.94 26.46
CA PRO A 625 3.35 -1.45 25.23
C PRO A 625 4.83 -1.79 25.14
N VAL A 626 5.58 -1.72 26.24
CA VAL A 626 7.03 -2.00 26.25
C VAL A 626 7.32 -3.46 25.88
N VAL A 627 6.53 -4.38 26.42
CA VAL A 627 6.61 -5.81 26.07
C VAL A 627 6.18 -6.04 24.63
N GLU A 628 5.05 -5.44 24.22
CA GLU A 628 4.48 -5.57 22.89
C GLU A 628 5.43 -5.05 21.80
N TRP A 629 6.05 -3.89 22.00
CA TRP A 629 7.00 -3.31 21.05
C TRP A 629 8.25 -4.18 20.86
N LYS A 630 8.79 -4.75 21.94
CA LYS A 630 9.89 -5.74 21.85
C LYS A 630 9.46 -6.98 21.06
N GLN A 631 8.22 -7.44 21.23
CA GLN A 631 7.65 -8.54 20.44
C GLN A 631 7.51 -8.16 18.95
N MET A 632 7.02 -6.97 18.65
CA MET A 632 6.85 -6.47 17.28
C MET A 632 8.17 -6.37 16.49
N VAL A 633 9.25 -5.91 17.13
CA VAL A 633 10.60 -5.89 16.52
C VAL A 633 11.05 -7.32 16.19
N LYS A 634 10.93 -8.25 17.15
CA LYS A 634 11.29 -9.66 16.95
C LYS A 634 10.46 -10.33 15.85
N GLU A 635 9.16 -10.06 15.81
CA GLU A 635 8.29 -10.62 14.78
C GLU A 635 8.59 -10.05 13.40
N THR A 636 8.84 -8.73 13.30
CA THR A 636 9.23 -8.12 12.01
C THR A 636 10.53 -8.72 11.49
N TRP A 637 11.53 -8.88 12.38
CA TRP A 637 12.76 -9.58 12.05
C TRP A 637 12.50 -11.03 11.62
N TYR A 638 11.65 -11.75 12.35
CA TYR A 638 11.32 -13.13 12.04
C TYR A 638 10.68 -13.27 10.66
N LEU A 639 9.69 -12.43 10.36
CA LEU A 639 9.05 -12.38 9.06
C LEU A 639 10.06 -12.08 7.96
N MET A 640 10.93 -11.07 8.16
CA MET A 640 12.00 -10.74 7.19
C MET A 640 12.92 -11.95 6.96
N LYS A 641 13.39 -12.61 8.02
CA LYS A 641 14.23 -13.81 7.92
C LYS A 641 13.59 -14.96 7.16
N GLN A 642 12.27 -15.15 7.29
CA GLN A 642 11.56 -16.26 6.65
C GLN A 642 11.13 -15.98 5.21
N ASN A 643 10.94 -14.70 4.84
CA ASN A 643 10.36 -14.32 3.55
C ASN A 643 11.35 -13.60 2.62
N TYR A 644 12.51 -13.16 3.10
CA TYR A 644 13.45 -12.42 2.27
C TYR A 644 14.07 -13.31 1.19
N TRP A 645 14.18 -12.77 -0.03
CA TRP A 645 14.55 -13.52 -1.25
C TRP A 645 15.99 -14.06 -1.28
N LYS A 646 16.88 -13.57 -0.41
CA LYS A 646 18.29 -13.99 -0.33
C LYS A 646 18.79 -13.97 1.12
N GLU A 647 20.04 -14.38 1.34
CA GLU A 647 20.71 -14.19 2.63
C GLU A 647 21.10 -12.72 2.86
N VAL A 648 21.27 -12.34 4.13
CA VAL A 648 21.69 -10.98 4.53
C VAL A 648 23.19 -10.81 4.56
N ASP A 649 23.63 -9.58 4.35
CA ASP A 649 25.02 -9.20 4.63
C ASP A 649 25.24 -9.24 6.15
N GLY A 650 26.05 -10.19 6.64
CA GLY A 650 26.29 -10.42 8.07
C GLY A 650 25.43 -11.56 8.63
N SER A 651 24.85 -11.39 9.83
CA SER A 651 23.97 -12.38 10.44
C SER A 651 22.61 -11.78 10.79
N TRP A 652 21.55 -12.56 10.57
CA TRP A 652 20.19 -12.20 10.97
C TRP A 652 20.14 -11.85 12.46
N GLU A 653 20.77 -12.65 13.31
CA GLU A 653 20.82 -12.46 14.76
C GLU A 653 21.51 -11.15 15.14
N GLY A 654 22.62 -10.80 14.46
CA GLY A 654 23.31 -9.52 14.67
C GLY A 654 22.47 -8.31 14.30
N VAL A 655 21.68 -8.39 13.23
CA VAL A 655 20.69 -7.35 12.88
C VAL A 655 19.65 -7.20 14.00
N LEU A 656 19.07 -8.31 14.47
CA LEU A 656 18.09 -8.25 15.56
C LEU A 656 18.69 -7.63 16.82
N GLU A 657 19.85 -8.11 17.27
CA GLU A 657 20.49 -7.65 18.52
C GLU A 657 20.77 -6.14 18.48
N LYS A 658 21.32 -5.66 17.37
CA LYS A 658 21.62 -4.24 17.14
C LYS A 658 20.42 -3.33 17.38
N TYR A 659 19.25 -3.71 16.86
CA TYR A 659 18.03 -2.89 16.95
C TYR A 659 17.20 -3.18 18.20
N LEU A 660 17.21 -4.42 18.69
CA LEU A 660 16.52 -4.80 19.92
C LEU A 660 17.09 -4.02 21.12
N ASN A 661 18.39 -3.77 21.15
CA ASN A 661 19.05 -2.98 22.21
C ASN A 661 18.58 -1.51 22.27
N LEU A 662 17.99 -0.98 21.20
CA LEU A 662 17.45 0.39 21.18
C LEU A 662 15.99 0.48 21.66
N THR A 663 15.29 -0.65 21.79
CA THR A 663 13.86 -0.67 22.20
C THR A 663 13.60 -0.06 23.57
N GLU A 664 14.60 -0.03 24.46
CA GLU A 664 14.46 0.55 25.81
C GLU A 664 14.37 2.09 25.79
N LYS A 665 14.88 2.70 24.71
CA LYS A 665 14.80 4.13 24.46
C LYS A 665 13.45 4.57 23.89
N VAL A 666 12.82 3.68 23.10
CA VAL A 666 11.53 3.92 22.46
C VAL A 666 10.45 4.14 23.50
N SER A 667 9.64 5.17 23.28
CA SER A 667 8.59 5.66 24.17
C SER A 667 7.26 5.93 23.49
N THR A 668 7.21 5.88 22.15
CA THR A 668 5.98 6.01 21.37
C THR A 668 5.93 5.01 20.21
N ARG A 669 4.74 4.85 19.64
CA ARG A 669 4.55 4.01 18.46
C ARG A 669 5.27 4.56 17.22
N TYR A 670 5.45 5.89 17.12
CA TYR A 670 6.17 6.50 16.00
C TYR A 670 7.69 6.28 16.10
N GLU A 671 8.28 6.39 17.30
CA GLU A 671 9.69 6.02 17.53
C GLU A 671 9.94 4.53 17.23
N LEU A 672 8.99 3.64 17.57
CA LEU A 672 9.05 2.24 17.15
C LEU A 672 9.03 2.07 15.63
N MET A 673 8.26 2.91 14.93
CA MET A 673 8.17 2.90 13.47
C MET A 673 9.52 3.21 12.83
N ASP A 674 10.20 4.26 13.32
CA ASP A 674 11.56 4.62 12.88
C ASP A 674 12.55 3.47 13.14
N LEU A 675 12.52 2.89 14.34
CA LEU A 675 13.39 1.77 14.72
C LEU A 675 13.20 0.54 13.81
N ILE A 676 11.94 0.16 13.53
CA ILE A 676 11.63 -0.97 12.66
C ILE A 676 12.07 -0.67 11.21
N ASN A 677 11.86 0.54 10.71
CA ASN A 677 12.31 0.92 9.38
C ASN A 677 13.84 0.86 9.26
N GLU A 678 14.59 1.37 10.24
CA GLU A 678 16.06 1.27 10.24
C GLU A 678 16.57 -0.18 10.24
N MET A 679 15.90 -1.08 10.97
CA MET A 679 16.20 -2.51 10.98
C MET A 679 15.93 -3.15 9.62
N GLN A 680 14.75 -2.90 9.04
CA GLN A 680 14.39 -3.39 7.72
C GLN A 680 15.32 -2.85 6.63
N GLY A 681 15.77 -1.60 6.77
CA GLY A 681 16.69 -0.96 5.83
C GLY A 681 18.05 -1.65 5.72
N GLU A 682 18.47 -2.45 6.71
CA GLU A 682 19.71 -3.23 6.61
C GLU A 682 19.73 -4.21 5.44
N MET A 683 18.55 -4.63 4.95
CA MET A 683 18.44 -5.53 3.79
C MET A 683 18.93 -4.86 2.48
N GLY A 684 18.98 -3.53 2.44
CA GLY A 684 19.41 -2.78 1.25
C GLY A 684 18.61 -3.11 -0.01
N THR A 685 17.33 -3.47 0.14
CA THR A 685 16.44 -3.94 -0.93
C THR A 685 15.12 -3.18 -0.91
N SER A 686 14.57 -2.96 -2.10
CA SER A 686 13.26 -2.34 -2.32
C SER A 686 12.14 -3.06 -1.54
N HIS A 687 11.00 -2.39 -1.35
CA HIS A 687 9.79 -2.97 -0.78
C HIS A 687 9.86 -3.50 0.67
N SER A 688 10.74 -2.93 1.49
CA SER A 688 10.79 -3.20 2.93
C SER A 688 9.97 -2.17 3.72
N TYR A 689 8.63 -2.26 3.66
CA TYR A 689 7.72 -1.22 4.15
C TYR A 689 7.11 -1.53 5.51
N GLN A 690 6.63 -0.47 6.16
CA GLN A 690 5.75 -0.54 7.31
C GLN A 690 4.54 0.36 7.09
N ILE A 691 3.34 -0.21 7.18
CA ILE A 691 2.06 0.49 7.03
C ILE A 691 1.35 0.47 8.38
N VAL A 692 1.38 1.61 9.05
CA VAL A 692 0.77 1.83 10.37
C VAL A 692 -0.59 2.49 10.19
N ASN A 693 -1.65 1.90 10.79
CA ASN A 693 -3.02 2.39 10.60
C ASN A 693 -3.40 3.50 11.60
N ASP A 694 -2.77 3.51 12.78
CA ASP A 694 -3.09 4.43 13.87
C ASP A 694 -1.87 4.63 14.77
N LEU A 695 -1.48 5.89 14.99
CA LEU A 695 -0.44 6.27 15.95
C LEU A 695 -1.00 6.63 17.33
N LYS A 696 -2.30 6.44 17.57
CA LYS A 696 -3.04 6.84 18.77
C LYS A 696 -2.90 8.33 19.09
N VAL A 697 -2.90 9.12 18.04
CA VAL A 697 -2.84 10.59 18.06
C VAL A 697 -4.21 11.17 17.74
N GLU A 698 -4.38 12.48 17.90
CA GLU A 698 -5.60 13.16 17.44
C GLU A 698 -5.85 12.90 15.94
N LYS A 699 -7.12 12.82 15.56
CA LYS A 699 -7.52 12.58 14.17
C LYS A 699 -6.97 13.68 13.25
N PRO A 700 -6.52 13.31 12.03
CA PRO A 700 -6.02 14.29 11.07
C PRO A 700 -7.11 15.29 10.69
N TYR A 701 -6.73 16.55 10.54
CA TYR A 701 -7.62 17.57 9.98
C TYR A 701 -7.63 17.47 8.47
N MET A 702 -8.75 17.04 7.93
CA MET A 702 -8.85 16.75 6.53
C MET A 702 -9.48 17.94 5.78
N ILE A 703 -9.06 18.22 4.55
CA ILE A 703 -9.54 19.42 3.82
C ILE A 703 -10.53 18.99 2.73
N GLY A 704 -11.69 19.65 2.66
CA GLY A 704 -12.66 19.48 1.59
C GLY A 704 -12.20 20.17 0.30
N GLY A 705 -12.30 19.49 -0.84
CA GLY A 705 -11.85 20.03 -2.13
C GLY A 705 -12.97 20.69 -2.95
N LEU A 706 -12.68 21.83 -3.58
CA LEU A 706 -13.56 22.55 -4.51
C LEU A 706 -13.19 22.33 -5.99
N GLY A 707 -12.10 21.64 -6.27
CA GLY A 707 -11.60 21.38 -7.62
C GLY A 707 -11.12 22.64 -8.33
N VAL A 708 -10.55 23.62 -7.62
CA VAL A 708 -10.07 24.88 -8.20
C VAL A 708 -8.74 25.34 -7.63
N GLN A 709 -7.96 26.06 -8.45
CA GLN A 709 -6.87 26.90 -7.96
C GLN A 709 -7.36 28.34 -7.86
N VAL A 710 -6.91 29.03 -6.82
CA VAL A 710 -7.38 30.37 -6.48
C VAL A 710 -6.21 31.25 -6.10
N LYS A 711 -6.38 32.56 -6.26
CA LYS A 711 -5.42 33.57 -5.82
C LYS A 711 -6.12 34.79 -5.23
N PHE A 712 -5.63 35.33 -4.12
CA PHE A 712 -6.20 36.55 -3.57
C PHE A 712 -5.81 37.76 -4.42
N ASN A 713 -6.80 38.57 -4.82
CA ASN A 713 -6.59 39.75 -5.67
C ASN A 713 -6.72 41.09 -4.92
N GLY A 714 -6.82 41.05 -3.58
CA GLY A 714 -7.05 42.22 -2.72
C GLY A 714 -8.50 42.38 -2.26
N GLU A 715 -9.47 41.77 -2.93
CA GLU A 715 -10.89 41.81 -2.54
C GLU A 715 -11.46 40.40 -2.27
N CYS A 716 -11.11 39.43 -3.12
CA CYS A 716 -11.65 38.08 -3.12
C CYS A 716 -10.61 37.08 -3.66
N TYR A 717 -10.93 35.79 -3.61
CA TYR A 717 -10.12 34.72 -4.20
C TYR A 717 -10.56 34.47 -5.64
N GLU A 718 -9.81 34.99 -6.60
CA GLU A 718 -10.03 34.76 -8.02
C GLU A 718 -9.71 33.31 -8.38
N ILE A 719 -10.63 32.65 -9.08
CA ILE A 719 -10.45 31.30 -9.61
C ILE A 719 -9.48 31.40 -10.79
N THR A 720 -8.22 31.03 -10.55
CA THR A 720 -7.19 31.01 -11.58
C THR A 720 -7.26 29.75 -12.41
N ARG A 721 -7.91 28.70 -11.89
CA ARG A 721 -8.05 27.44 -12.58
C ARG A 721 -9.21 26.59 -12.09
N ILE A 722 -9.89 25.92 -13.02
CA ILE A 722 -10.89 24.89 -12.68
C ILE A 722 -10.41 23.52 -13.14
N PHE A 723 -10.23 22.59 -12.20
CA PHE A 723 -9.76 21.24 -12.53
C PHE A 723 -10.89 20.39 -13.12
N HIS A 724 -10.62 19.80 -14.28
CA HIS A 724 -11.48 18.77 -14.87
C HIS A 724 -10.72 17.84 -15.83
N GLY A 725 -11.13 16.58 -15.86
CA GLY A 725 -10.85 15.63 -16.93
C GLY A 725 -11.96 15.64 -17.97
N ASP A 726 -12.57 14.48 -18.19
CA ASP A 726 -13.81 14.37 -18.98
C ASP A 726 -15.02 14.84 -18.14
N LEU A 727 -15.69 15.90 -18.60
CA LEU A 727 -16.85 16.49 -17.92
C LEU A 727 -18.06 15.54 -17.81
N SER A 728 -18.11 14.49 -18.64
CA SER A 728 -19.14 13.45 -18.62
C SER A 728 -18.75 12.26 -17.74
N ALA A 729 -17.46 12.11 -17.40
CA ALA A 729 -17.01 11.05 -16.53
C ALA A 729 -17.29 11.34 -15.05
N GLU A 730 -17.66 10.29 -14.32
CA GLU A 730 -17.91 10.40 -12.88
C GLU A 730 -16.62 10.76 -12.14
N GLY A 731 -16.71 11.74 -11.24
CA GLY A 731 -15.58 12.17 -10.40
C GLY A 731 -14.47 12.94 -11.13
N GLU A 732 -14.67 13.32 -12.40
CA GLU A 732 -13.68 14.05 -13.21
C GLU A 732 -13.99 15.54 -13.41
N LYS A 733 -14.93 16.11 -12.67
CA LYS A 733 -15.21 17.55 -12.70
C LYS A 733 -15.20 18.18 -11.32
N SER A 734 -14.72 19.42 -11.24
CA SER A 734 -14.88 20.28 -10.06
C SER A 734 -16.35 20.31 -9.60
N PRO A 735 -16.62 20.27 -8.28
CA PRO A 735 -17.94 20.54 -7.73
C PRO A 735 -18.58 21.84 -8.23
N LEU A 736 -17.76 22.86 -8.54
CA LEU A 736 -18.24 24.15 -9.06
C LEU A 736 -18.73 24.07 -10.51
N LEU A 737 -18.41 23.00 -11.26
CA LEU A 737 -18.96 22.71 -12.59
C LEU A 737 -20.24 21.84 -12.53
N SER A 738 -20.89 21.77 -11.37
CA SER A 738 -22.17 21.06 -11.23
C SER A 738 -23.28 21.78 -12.01
N SER A 739 -24.28 21.01 -12.47
CA SER A 739 -25.40 21.54 -13.25
C SER A 739 -26.12 22.68 -12.52
N GLY A 740 -26.31 23.81 -13.21
CA GLY A 740 -26.97 25.01 -12.66
C GLY A 740 -26.01 26.01 -12.00
N ILE A 741 -24.71 25.75 -12.01
CA ILE A 741 -23.67 26.70 -11.58
C ILE A 741 -22.97 27.22 -12.83
N ASP A 742 -23.02 28.54 -13.03
CA ASP A 742 -22.28 29.23 -14.09
C ASP A 742 -21.04 29.86 -13.45
N VAL A 743 -19.90 29.20 -13.62
CA VAL A 743 -18.60 29.60 -13.07
C VAL A 743 -17.54 29.48 -14.16
N LYS A 744 -16.60 30.41 -14.17
CA LYS A 744 -15.44 30.38 -15.06
C LYS A 744 -14.18 30.84 -14.34
N GLU A 745 -13.04 30.54 -14.95
CA GLU A 745 -11.77 31.14 -14.56
C GLU A 745 -11.87 32.67 -14.67
N GLY A 746 -11.35 33.38 -13.66
CA GLY A 746 -11.53 34.82 -13.44
C GLY A 746 -12.68 35.19 -12.50
N ASP A 747 -13.60 34.29 -12.19
CA ASP A 747 -14.65 34.54 -11.18
C ASP A 747 -14.07 34.53 -9.77
N CYS A 748 -14.73 35.21 -8.85
CA CYS A 748 -14.24 35.37 -7.48
C CYS A 748 -15.03 34.54 -6.47
N ILE A 749 -14.34 33.85 -5.57
CA ILE A 749 -14.90 33.30 -4.34
C ILE A 749 -14.79 34.38 -3.24
N VAL A 750 -15.94 34.85 -2.75
CA VAL A 750 -16.03 35.91 -1.73
C VAL A 750 -16.17 35.34 -0.33
N SER A 751 -16.98 34.29 -0.16
CA SER A 751 -17.16 33.62 1.13
C SER A 751 -17.51 32.14 0.97
N ILE A 752 -17.18 31.37 2.00
CA ILE A 752 -17.55 29.95 2.16
C ILE A 752 -18.27 29.82 3.50
N ASP A 753 -19.49 29.27 3.50
CA ASP A 753 -20.41 29.19 4.65
C ASP A 753 -20.59 30.54 5.37
N GLY A 754 -20.61 31.62 4.60
CA GLY A 754 -20.77 32.99 5.11
C GLY A 754 -19.51 33.58 5.75
N VAL A 755 -18.41 32.82 5.88
CA VAL A 755 -17.11 33.35 6.29
C VAL A 755 -16.49 34.07 5.10
N ARG A 756 -16.34 35.39 5.23
CA ARG A 756 -15.70 36.22 4.20
C ARG A 756 -14.20 35.88 4.14
N LEU A 757 -13.73 35.62 2.93
CA LEU A 757 -12.33 35.30 2.68
C LEU A 757 -11.49 36.58 2.61
N SER A 758 -10.22 36.47 2.97
CA SER A 758 -9.23 37.55 2.92
C SER A 758 -7.82 36.98 2.73
N GLU A 759 -6.81 37.83 2.63
CA GLU A 759 -5.41 37.39 2.61
C GLU A 759 -5.04 36.53 3.83
N GLU A 760 -5.65 36.81 4.99
CA GLU A 760 -5.43 36.08 6.25
C GLU A 760 -6.36 34.87 6.40
N VAL A 761 -7.55 34.88 5.80
CA VAL A 761 -8.56 33.81 5.89
C VAL A 761 -8.69 33.12 4.53
N THR A 762 -7.97 32.02 4.39
CA THR A 762 -7.87 31.28 3.13
C THR A 762 -9.05 30.33 2.90
N PRO A 763 -9.40 29.99 1.65
CA PRO A 763 -10.40 28.96 1.36
C PRO A 763 -10.12 27.63 2.05
N GLN A 764 -8.86 27.21 2.06
CA GLN A 764 -8.43 25.92 2.60
C GLN A 764 -8.65 25.84 4.12
N GLU A 765 -8.40 26.94 4.83
CA GLU A 765 -8.68 27.04 6.26
C GLU A 765 -10.18 26.89 6.56
N VAL A 766 -11.04 27.54 5.76
CA VAL A 766 -12.50 27.45 5.92
C VAL A 766 -13.06 26.08 5.52
N LEU A 767 -12.30 25.29 4.76
CA LEU A 767 -12.67 23.95 4.27
C LEU A 767 -12.17 22.80 5.16
N VAL A 768 -11.54 23.10 6.30
CA VAL A 768 -11.13 22.10 7.30
C VAL A 768 -12.35 21.28 7.78
N ASP A 769 -12.20 19.97 7.77
CA ASP A 769 -13.18 18.93 8.12
C ASP A 769 -14.49 18.99 7.32
N LYS A 770 -14.49 19.65 6.16
CA LYS A 770 -15.62 19.74 5.24
C LYS A 770 -15.50 18.79 4.05
N GLN A 771 -15.08 17.55 4.27
CA GLN A 771 -15.00 16.54 3.20
C GLN A 771 -16.36 15.91 2.90
N GLU A 772 -16.72 15.81 1.62
CA GLU A 772 -17.95 15.14 1.16
C GLU A 772 -19.24 15.68 1.77
N ILE A 773 -19.26 16.95 2.17
CA ILE A 773 -20.45 17.63 2.70
C ILE A 773 -20.83 18.85 1.85
N PRO A 774 -22.10 19.27 1.85
CA PRO A 774 -22.51 20.52 1.21
C PRO A 774 -21.88 21.74 1.90
N VAL A 775 -21.41 22.70 1.10
CA VAL A 775 -20.95 24.03 1.53
C VAL A 775 -21.61 25.12 0.69
N LEU A 776 -21.90 26.26 1.30
CA LEU A 776 -22.47 27.43 0.64
C LEU A 776 -21.35 28.37 0.18
N ILE A 777 -21.27 28.64 -1.12
CA ILE A 777 -20.24 29.48 -1.71
C ILE A 777 -20.88 30.74 -2.28
N THR A 778 -20.32 31.90 -1.94
CA THR A 778 -20.67 33.16 -2.60
C THR A 778 -19.66 33.44 -3.69
N LEU A 779 -20.10 33.31 -4.94
CA LEU A 779 -19.34 33.65 -6.14
C LEU A 779 -19.64 35.09 -6.55
N LYS A 780 -18.65 35.80 -7.08
CA LYS A 780 -18.79 37.13 -7.68
C LYS A 780 -18.36 37.06 -9.13
N HIS A 781 -19.30 37.35 -10.02
CA HIS A 781 -19.10 37.43 -11.47
C HIS A 781 -19.57 38.80 -11.96
N ASP A 782 -18.72 39.55 -12.68
CA ASP A 782 -19.02 40.90 -13.21
C ASP A 782 -19.66 41.85 -12.17
N GLY A 783 -19.16 41.80 -10.92
CA GLY A 783 -19.64 42.62 -9.81
C GLY A 783 -20.93 42.13 -9.14
N LYS A 784 -21.57 41.08 -9.66
CA LYS A 784 -22.78 40.47 -9.08
C LYS A 784 -22.42 39.25 -8.23
N GLU A 785 -22.86 39.26 -6.97
CA GLU A 785 -22.73 38.11 -6.10
C GLU A 785 -23.88 37.12 -6.29
N THR A 786 -23.56 35.83 -6.39
CA THR A 786 -24.51 34.72 -6.41
C THR A 786 -24.07 33.66 -5.41
N LYS A 787 -25.05 32.97 -4.82
CA LYS A 787 -24.80 31.91 -3.83
C LYS A 787 -25.12 30.56 -4.44
N VAL A 788 -24.19 29.62 -4.31
CA VAL A 788 -24.32 28.26 -4.81
C VAL A 788 -24.01 27.25 -3.71
N ASN A 789 -24.70 26.12 -3.71
CA ASN A 789 -24.39 25.00 -2.82
C ASN A 789 -23.66 23.93 -3.61
N VAL A 790 -22.49 23.51 -3.13
CA VAL A 790 -21.74 22.40 -3.74
C VAL A 790 -21.36 21.38 -2.69
N LYS A 791 -21.33 20.10 -3.07
CA LYS A 791 -20.76 19.05 -2.24
C LYS A 791 -19.26 19.01 -2.50
N THR A 792 -18.45 19.27 -1.48
CA THR A 792 -16.99 19.18 -1.58
C THR A 792 -16.55 17.76 -1.91
N THR A 793 -15.37 17.62 -2.50
CA THR A 793 -14.72 16.32 -2.69
C THR A 793 -14.01 15.87 -1.41
N ARG A 794 -13.79 14.55 -1.27
CA ARG A 794 -12.93 14.02 -0.21
C ARG A 794 -11.48 14.49 -0.39
N ASN A 795 -10.97 14.51 -1.61
CA ASN A 795 -9.69 15.12 -1.96
C ASN A 795 -9.71 15.47 -3.45
N GLU A 796 -8.78 16.32 -3.87
CA GLU A 796 -8.71 16.81 -5.26
C GLU A 796 -7.71 16.03 -6.12
N SER A 797 -6.95 15.08 -5.57
CA SER A 797 -5.81 14.47 -6.26
C SER A 797 -6.19 13.82 -7.59
N TYR A 798 -7.31 13.09 -7.64
CA TYR A 798 -7.78 12.47 -8.88
C TYR A 798 -8.24 13.50 -9.92
N LEU A 799 -8.89 14.60 -9.49
CA LEU A 799 -9.30 15.70 -10.37
C LEU A 799 -8.09 16.41 -10.97
N VAL A 800 -7.10 16.76 -10.12
CA VAL A 800 -5.85 17.40 -10.55
C VAL A 800 -5.08 16.51 -11.52
N TYR A 801 -5.05 15.21 -11.25
CA TYR A 801 -4.45 14.21 -12.14
C TYR A 801 -5.13 14.18 -13.52
N ARG A 802 -6.45 14.03 -13.59
CA ARG A 802 -7.17 13.95 -14.88
C ARG A 802 -7.08 15.24 -15.68
N ASP A 803 -7.09 16.37 -15.01
CA ASP A 803 -6.84 17.67 -15.62
C ASP A 803 -5.42 17.79 -16.19
N TRP A 804 -4.41 17.28 -15.49
CA TRP A 804 -3.04 17.19 -16.01
C TRP A 804 -2.95 16.29 -17.26
N VAL A 805 -3.58 15.10 -17.24
CA VAL A 805 -3.61 14.18 -18.38
C VAL A 805 -4.26 14.83 -19.60
N ARG A 806 -5.44 15.44 -19.40
CA ARG A 806 -6.19 16.12 -20.46
C ARG A 806 -5.35 17.19 -21.14
N ARG A 807 -4.69 18.06 -20.37
CA ARG A 807 -3.83 19.10 -20.94
C ARG A 807 -2.62 18.56 -21.70
N ASN A 808 -1.97 17.52 -21.19
CA ASN A 808 -0.85 16.92 -21.92
C ASN A 808 -1.33 16.32 -23.25
N ARG A 809 -2.52 15.73 -23.27
CA ARG A 809 -3.14 15.27 -24.52
C ARG A 809 -3.43 16.41 -25.48
N GLU A 810 -4.01 17.51 -25.00
CA GLU A 810 -4.28 18.72 -25.79
C GLU A 810 -2.97 19.30 -26.36
N TYR A 811 -1.92 19.38 -25.53
CA TYR A 811 -0.60 19.86 -25.90
C TYR A 811 0.05 19.02 -27.02
N VAL A 812 -0.01 17.68 -26.90
CA VAL A 812 0.47 16.75 -27.93
C VAL A 812 -0.35 16.88 -29.21
N ALA A 813 -1.67 16.98 -29.10
CA ALA A 813 -2.55 17.12 -30.25
C ALA A 813 -2.29 18.42 -31.01
N GLU A 814 -2.11 19.54 -30.32
CA GLU A 814 -1.79 20.85 -30.93
C GLU A 814 -0.48 20.77 -31.74
N ARG A 815 0.60 20.24 -31.13
CA ARG A 815 1.94 20.20 -31.74
C ARG A 815 2.11 19.17 -32.84
N THR A 816 1.24 18.17 -32.89
CA THR A 816 1.29 17.10 -33.89
C THR A 816 0.17 17.20 -34.91
N SER A 817 -0.62 18.29 -34.87
CA SER A 817 -1.83 18.47 -35.68
C SER A 817 -2.81 17.27 -35.54
N GLY A 818 -2.93 16.75 -34.33
CA GLY A 818 -3.81 15.64 -33.97
C GLY A 818 -3.35 14.27 -34.47
N LYS A 819 -2.12 14.13 -34.98
CA LYS A 819 -1.60 12.87 -35.54
C LYS A 819 -1.13 11.87 -34.49
N VAL A 820 -0.74 12.35 -33.30
CA VAL A 820 -0.17 11.53 -32.23
C VAL A 820 -1.15 11.50 -31.05
N GLY A 821 -1.39 10.31 -30.52
CA GLY A 821 -2.19 10.12 -29.30
C GLY A 821 -1.32 10.12 -28.04
N TYR A 822 -1.91 10.47 -26.90
CA TYR A 822 -1.24 10.49 -25.61
C TYR A 822 -2.02 9.69 -24.57
N VAL A 823 -1.34 8.75 -23.93
CA VAL A 823 -1.87 7.88 -22.87
C VAL A 823 -0.93 7.95 -21.68
N HIS A 824 -1.45 8.24 -20.49
CA HIS A 824 -0.69 8.19 -19.26
C HIS A 824 -1.14 7.03 -18.36
N ILE A 825 -0.20 6.36 -17.71
CA ILE A 825 -0.45 5.19 -16.86
C ILE A 825 0.10 5.48 -15.44
N PRO A 826 -0.76 5.84 -14.46
CA PRO A 826 -0.33 6.38 -13.16
C PRO A 826 0.15 5.33 -12.15
N ASP A 827 -0.25 4.08 -12.30
CA ASP A 827 0.26 2.93 -11.56
C ASP A 827 0.08 1.66 -12.41
N MET A 828 0.47 0.51 -11.89
CA MET A 828 0.17 -0.79 -12.50
C MET A 828 -0.83 -1.58 -11.66
N GLY A 829 -1.73 -0.88 -10.97
CA GLY A 829 -2.87 -1.44 -10.26
C GLY A 829 -4.15 -1.40 -11.08
N PRO A 830 -5.30 -1.70 -10.45
CA PRO A 830 -6.61 -1.59 -11.09
C PRO A 830 -6.91 -0.18 -11.62
N MET A 831 -6.43 0.87 -10.94
CA MET A 831 -6.62 2.25 -11.39
C MET A 831 -5.81 2.51 -12.68
N GLY A 832 -4.52 2.17 -12.69
CA GLY A 832 -3.67 2.33 -13.87
C GLY A 832 -4.15 1.55 -15.08
N TYR A 833 -4.64 0.32 -14.89
CA TYR A 833 -5.29 -0.43 -15.97
C TYR A 833 -6.56 0.27 -16.49
N SER A 834 -7.40 0.78 -15.58
CA SER A 834 -8.60 1.54 -15.96
C SER A 834 -8.28 2.81 -16.74
N GLU A 835 -7.26 3.56 -16.29
CA GLU A 835 -6.81 4.79 -16.96
C GLU A 835 -6.18 4.50 -18.32
N PHE A 836 -5.39 3.43 -18.41
CA PHE A 836 -4.86 2.93 -19.68
C PHE A 836 -5.98 2.60 -20.66
N ILE A 837 -6.95 1.74 -20.29
CA ILE A 837 -8.05 1.38 -21.19
C ILE A 837 -8.87 2.62 -21.58
N LYS A 838 -9.22 3.47 -20.60
CA LYS A 838 -9.97 4.71 -20.85
C LYS A 838 -9.31 5.56 -21.92
N ASP A 839 -8.01 5.78 -21.83
CA ASP A 839 -7.32 6.68 -22.75
C ASP A 839 -6.92 5.96 -24.06
N PHE A 840 -6.46 4.72 -23.98
CA PHE A 840 -5.96 3.95 -25.13
C PHE A 840 -7.03 3.75 -26.21
N ILE A 841 -8.26 3.37 -25.85
CA ILE A 841 -9.34 3.13 -26.84
C ILE A 841 -9.69 4.38 -27.66
N HIS A 842 -9.48 5.57 -27.08
CA HIS A 842 -9.75 6.86 -27.74
C HIS A 842 -8.53 7.42 -28.50
N GLN A 843 -7.35 6.82 -28.34
CA GLN A 843 -6.10 7.31 -28.90
C GLN A 843 -5.47 6.33 -29.89
N MET A 844 -5.91 5.06 -29.90
CA MET A 844 -5.35 4.05 -30.79
C MET A 844 -5.63 4.32 -32.28
N ASP A 845 -6.59 5.17 -32.65
CA ASP A 845 -6.87 5.54 -34.04
C ASP A 845 -5.86 6.55 -34.64
N LYS A 846 -4.96 7.09 -33.81
CA LYS A 846 -3.90 8.01 -34.23
C LYS A 846 -2.79 7.30 -35.01
N LYS A 847 -1.91 8.08 -35.64
CA LYS A 847 -0.79 7.55 -36.44
C LYS A 847 0.40 7.09 -35.60
N ALA A 848 0.48 7.57 -34.36
CA ALA A 848 1.46 7.12 -33.37
C ALA A 848 0.96 7.38 -31.94
N LEU A 849 1.62 6.80 -30.94
CA LEU A 849 1.30 7.01 -29.52
C LEU A 849 2.52 7.46 -28.70
N ILE A 850 2.28 8.33 -27.72
CA ILE A 850 3.16 8.55 -26.58
C ILE A 850 2.54 7.81 -25.39
N ILE A 851 3.29 6.87 -24.82
CA ILE A 851 2.93 6.14 -23.60
C ILE A 851 3.72 6.72 -22.42
N ASP A 852 3.07 7.53 -21.61
CA ASP A 852 3.69 8.21 -20.47
C ASP A 852 3.50 7.40 -19.18
N VAL A 853 4.60 6.91 -18.62
CA VAL A 853 4.64 6.18 -17.33
C VAL A 853 5.43 6.94 -16.26
N ARG A 854 5.68 8.24 -16.46
CA ARG A 854 6.25 9.10 -15.41
C ARG A 854 5.37 9.03 -14.16
N TYR A 855 5.98 9.04 -12.99
CA TYR A 855 5.30 8.87 -11.70
C TYR A 855 4.54 7.53 -11.50
N ASN A 856 4.75 6.52 -12.35
CA ASN A 856 4.07 5.23 -12.21
C ASN A 856 4.43 4.51 -10.91
N ARG A 857 3.42 4.23 -10.07
CA ARG A 857 3.62 3.70 -8.70
C ARG A 857 3.73 2.17 -8.61
N GLY A 858 3.81 1.46 -9.74
CA GLY A 858 3.89 0.02 -9.79
C GLY A 858 2.59 -0.71 -9.45
N GLY A 859 2.66 -2.03 -9.28
CA GLY A 859 1.50 -2.92 -9.17
C GLY A 859 1.79 -4.29 -9.75
N HIS A 860 0.95 -4.79 -10.65
CA HIS A 860 1.15 -6.10 -11.29
C HIS A 860 0.49 -6.24 -12.69
N VAL A 861 -0.10 -5.18 -13.25
CA VAL A 861 -0.83 -5.25 -14.53
C VAL A 861 0.04 -4.91 -15.75
N SER A 862 1.35 -4.64 -15.59
CA SER A 862 2.23 -4.33 -16.72
C SER A 862 2.20 -5.39 -17.84
N PRO A 863 2.12 -6.71 -17.58
CA PRO A 863 2.03 -7.70 -18.65
C PRO A 863 0.73 -7.59 -19.46
N LEU A 864 -0.38 -7.22 -18.82
CA LEU A 864 -1.67 -7.01 -19.50
C LEU A 864 -1.60 -5.81 -20.45
N ILE A 865 -0.97 -4.73 -20.01
CA ILE A 865 -0.80 -3.52 -20.83
C ILE A 865 0.16 -3.80 -21.99
N ILE A 866 1.28 -4.49 -21.73
CA ILE A 866 2.24 -4.89 -22.76
C ILE A 866 1.57 -5.79 -23.81
N ASP A 867 0.64 -6.68 -23.44
CA ASP A 867 -0.12 -7.48 -24.41
C ASP A 867 -0.81 -6.57 -25.44
N PHE A 868 -1.56 -5.57 -25.00
CA PHE A 868 -2.19 -4.59 -25.91
C PHE A 868 -1.16 -3.87 -26.79
N LEU A 869 -0.08 -3.36 -26.20
CA LEU A 869 0.93 -2.58 -26.91
C LEU A 869 1.77 -3.42 -27.88
N SER A 870 1.87 -4.73 -27.68
CA SER A 870 2.66 -5.63 -28.52
C SER A 870 1.92 -6.12 -29.77
N ARG A 871 0.59 -5.93 -29.84
CA ARG A 871 -0.23 -6.31 -31.00
C ARG A 871 0.20 -5.52 -32.23
N LYS A 872 0.28 -6.21 -33.38
CA LYS A 872 0.66 -5.59 -34.65
C LYS A 872 -0.55 -5.44 -35.56
N ARG A 873 -0.67 -4.29 -36.23
CA ARG A 873 -1.58 -4.13 -37.39
C ARG A 873 -1.03 -4.97 -38.53
N ILE A 874 -1.69 -6.10 -38.80
CA ILE A 874 -1.32 -7.06 -39.86
C ILE A 874 -2.37 -7.17 -40.98
N GLY A 875 -3.56 -6.60 -40.78
CA GLY A 875 -4.64 -6.55 -41.76
C GLY A 875 -5.72 -5.56 -41.36
N ALA A 876 -6.69 -5.34 -42.24
CA ALA A 876 -7.80 -4.42 -42.04
C ALA A 876 -9.12 -5.01 -42.57
N ASP A 877 -10.22 -4.73 -41.87
CA ASP A 877 -11.58 -4.93 -42.36
C ASP A 877 -12.07 -3.67 -43.06
N LEU A 878 -12.63 -3.83 -44.27
CA LEU A 878 -13.09 -2.74 -45.14
C LEU A 878 -14.62 -2.79 -45.29
N PRO A 879 -15.40 -2.35 -44.29
CA PRO A 879 -16.86 -2.30 -44.39
C PRO A 879 -17.31 -1.32 -45.48
N LYS A 880 -18.34 -1.69 -46.24
CA LYS A 880 -18.86 -0.91 -47.39
C LYS A 880 -19.19 0.55 -47.07
N TYR A 881 -19.69 0.83 -45.88
CA TYR A 881 -20.18 2.16 -45.48
C TYR A 881 -19.44 2.75 -44.28
N ARG A 882 -18.27 2.20 -43.92
CA ARG A 882 -17.44 2.73 -42.82
C ARG A 882 -15.97 2.75 -43.23
N LYS A 883 -15.15 3.41 -42.41
CA LYS A 883 -13.68 3.41 -42.58
C LYS A 883 -13.09 2.03 -42.30
N ALA A 884 -11.93 1.76 -42.87
CA ALA A 884 -11.09 0.64 -42.52
C ALA A 884 -10.85 0.58 -41.00
N SER A 885 -10.93 -0.62 -40.43
CA SER A 885 -10.57 -0.89 -39.05
C SER A 885 -9.52 -2.00 -39.00
N PRO A 886 -8.61 -2.01 -38.02
CA PRO A 886 -7.66 -3.12 -37.87
C PRO A 886 -8.38 -4.45 -37.70
N TYR A 887 -7.91 -5.51 -38.38
CA TYR A 887 -8.42 -6.87 -38.20
C TYR A 887 -8.18 -7.38 -36.78
N MET A 888 -7.00 -7.08 -36.21
CA MET A 888 -6.73 -7.33 -34.78
C MET A 888 -7.26 -6.14 -33.97
N PRO A 889 -8.36 -6.30 -33.21
CA PRO A 889 -8.90 -5.20 -32.44
C PRO A 889 -7.89 -4.74 -31.39
N PHE A 890 -7.92 -3.44 -31.08
CA PHE A 890 -7.04 -2.82 -30.08
C PHE A 890 -5.54 -2.88 -30.42
N SER A 891 -5.15 -3.18 -31.67
CA SER A 891 -3.74 -3.06 -32.08
C SER A 891 -3.31 -1.58 -32.19
N PRO A 892 -2.23 -1.16 -31.50
CA PRO A 892 -1.73 0.21 -31.57
C PRO A 892 -1.20 0.57 -32.97
N PRO A 893 -0.98 1.86 -33.26
CA PRO A 893 -0.21 2.26 -34.42
C PRO A 893 1.25 1.78 -34.36
N PRO A 894 1.94 1.70 -35.51
CA PRO A 894 3.28 1.11 -35.59
C PRO A 894 4.41 1.99 -35.02
N SER A 895 4.13 3.24 -34.64
CA SER A 895 5.09 4.15 -34.00
C SER A 895 4.64 4.48 -32.59
N MET A 896 5.53 4.26 -31.64
CA MET A 896 5.28 4.56 -30.24
C MET A 896 6.57 5.02 -29.58
N VAL A 897 6.47 5.90 -28.59
CA VAL A 897 7.56 6.18 -27.66
C VAL A 897 7.02 6.10 -26.23
N CYS A 898 7.91 5.85 -25.29
CA CYS A 898 7.57 5.80 -23.87
C CYS A 898 8.30 6.90 -23.10
N LEU A 899 7.57 7.65 -22.27
CA LEU A 899 8.15 8.61 -21.33
C LEU A 899 8.24 7.98 -19.94
N THR A 900 9.38 8.13 -19.28
CA THR A 900 9.60 7.63 -17.92
C THR A 900 10.43 8.61 -17.10
N ASP A 901 10.31 8.56 -15.78
CA ASP A 901 11.10 9.38 -14.87
C ASP A 901 11.61 8.55 -13.69
N GLU A 902 12.25 9.21 -12.73
CA GLU A 902 12.74 8.56 -11.52
C GLU A 902 11.63 8.05 -10.61
N HIS A 903 10.38 8.42 -10.81
CA HIS A 903 9.24 8.05 -9.97
C HIS A 903 8.43 6.88 -10.54
N ALA A 904 8.67 6.49 -11.79
CA ALA A 904 8.25 5.21 -12.33
C ALA A 904 9.00 4.08 -11.61
N GLY A 905 8.30 3.13 -10.99
CA GLY A 905 8.95 2.11 -10.18
C GLY A 905 8.17 0.80 -10.00
N SER A 906 8.84 -0.23 -9.50
CA SER A 906 8.27 -1.56 -9.27
C SER A 906 7.80 -2.17 -10.58
N ASP A 907 6.53 -2.50 -10.72
CA ASP A 907 6.00 -2.96 -12.01
C ASP A 907 6.10 -1.89 -13.12
N GLY A 908 6.30 -0.61 -12.76
CA GLY A 908 6.69 0.46 -13.69
C GLY A 908 8.14 0.32 -14.21
N ASP A 909 9.08 -0.13 -13.37
CA ASP A 909 10.44 -0.50 -13.82
C ASP A 909 10.38 -1.66 -14.82
N ILE A 910 9.59 -2.69 -14.48
CA ILE A 910 9.37 -3.89 -15.29
C ILE A 910 8.77 -3.50 -16.65
N PHE A 911 7.71 -2.68 -16.65
CA PHE A 911 7.10 -2.16 -17.88
C PHE A 911 8.11 -1.45 -18.77
N THR A 912 8.88 -0.50 -18.21
CA THR A 912 9.86 0.27 -18.97
C THR A 912 10.94 -0.64 -19.57
N HIS A 913 11.44 -1.63 -18.80
CA HIS A 913 12.39 -2.61 -19.33
C HIS A 913 11.80 -3.45 -20.45
N VAL A 914 10.60 -4.00 -20.26
CA VAL A 914 9.94 -4.88 -21.23
C VAL A 914 9.58 -4.11 -22.52
N PHE A 915 9.12 -2.86 -22.41
CA PHE A 915 8.85 -2.00 -23.57
C PHE A 915 10.09 -1.84 -24.46
N LYS A 916 11.27 -1.61 -23.84
CA LYS A 916 12.56 -1.56 -24.55
C LYS A 916 12.95 -2.92 -25.11
N ARG A 917 12.86 -3.98 -24.30
CA ARG A 917 13.30 -5.33 -24.65
C ARG A 917 12.54 -5.90 -25.84
N LEU A 918 11.24 -5.60 -25.94
CA LEU A 918 10.38 -5.99 -27.06
C LEU A 918 10.52 -5.07 -28.28
N GLY A 919 11.25 -3.95 -28.16
CA GLY A 919 11.45 -2.99 -29.25
C GLY A 919 10.16 -2.28 -29.66
N LEU A 920 9.27 -1.97 -28.70
CA LEU A 920 8.00 -1.31 -28.97
C LEU A 920 8.17 0.17 -29.36
N GLY A 921 9.29 0.78 -28.97
CA GLY A 921 9.59 2.19 -29.21
C GLY A 921 10.79 2.65 -28.38
N LYS A 922 11.24 3.89 -28.58
CA LYS A 922 12.25 4.51 -27.71
C LYS A 922 11.69 4.88 -26.34
N VAL A 923 12.49 4.68 -25.29
CA VAL A 923 12.22 5.22 -23.93
C VAL A 923 12.98 6.52 -23.73
N ILE A 924 12.30 7.54 -23.21
CA ILE A 924 12.78 8.91 -23.08
C ILE A 924 12.55 9.39 -21.64
N GLY A 925 13.52 10.12 -21.08
CA GLY A 925 13.39 10.75 -19.75
C GLY A 925 14.60 10.49 -18.86
N VAL A 926 14.41 9.98 -17.64
CA VAL A 926 15.53 9.64 -16.74
C VAL A 926 15.38 8.23 -16.15
N ARG A 927 16.43 7.75 -15.47
CA ARG A 927 16.45 6.40 -14.88
C ARG A 927 15.31 6.23 -13.88
N THR A 928 14.62 5.09 -13.97
CA THR A 928 13.51 4.71 -13.09
C THR A 928 13.94 4.38 -11.65
N TRP A 929 12.97 4.19 -10.75
CA TRP A 929 13.19 3.96 -9.31
C TRP A 929 14.10 2.77 -9.01
N GLY A 930 13.98 1.66 -9.73
CA GLY A 930 14.86 0.52 -9.59
C GLY A 930 14.59 -0.34 -8.37
N GLY A 931 13.33 -0.65 -8.10
CA GLY A 931 12.98 -1.60 -7.06
C GLY A 931 12.07 -2.68 -7.62
N VAL A 932 12.54 -3.91 -7.80
CA VAL A 932 11.78 -4.98 -8.47
C VAL A 932 11.77 -6.30 -7.70
N VAL A 933 11.91 -6.23 -6.38
CA VAL A 933 11.68 -7.37 -5.49
C VAL A 933 10.27 -7.28 -4.90
N GLY A 934 9.34 -8.01 -5.49
CA GLY A 934 7.93 -8.01 -5.12
C GLY A 934 7.65 -8.53 -3.72
N ILE A 935 6.43 -8.28 -3.24
CA ILE A 935 5.99 -8.55 -1.87
C ILE A 935 4.67 -9.32 -1.84
N ASN A 936 4.43 -10.10 -0.78
CA ASN A 936 3.14 -10.73 -0.52
C ASN A 936 2.82 -10.70 0.99
N PRO A 937 2.45 -9.54 1.56
CA PRO A 937 2.21 -9.43 2.99
C PRO A 937 0.96 -10.21 3.41
N LYS A 938 1.17 -11.39 4.02
CA LYS A 938 0.09 -12.26 4.54
C LYS A 938 -0.22 -12.06 6.03
N THR A 939 0.68 -11.40 6.77
CA THR A 939 0.61 -11.29 8.23
C THR A 939 0.63 -9.84 8.68
N ARG A 940 -0.15 -9.52 9.71
CA ARG A 940 -0.14 -8.23 10.41
C ARG A 940 0.44 -8.39 11.80
N LEU A 941 1.18 -7.41 12.29
CA LEU A 941 1.65 -7.37 13.68
C LEU A 941 0.47 -7.28 14.66
N VAL A 942 0.75 -7.45 15.94
CA VAL A 942 -0.24 -7.47 17.02
C VAL A 942 -1.16 -6.24 17.09
N ASP A 943 -0.67 -5.07 16.66
CA ASP A 943 -1.42 -3.81 16.62
C ASP A 943 -2.14 -3.56 15.27
N GLY A 944 -2.09 -4.52 14.34
CA GLY A 944 -2.68 -4.41 13.01
C GLY A 944 -1.76 -3.81 11.94
N THR A 945 -0.54 -3.40 12.30
CA THR A 945 0.47 -2.91 11.35
C THR A 945 0.78 -3.98 10.29
N THR A 946 0.88 -3.56 9.02
CA THR A 946 1.40 -4.43 7.96
C THR A 946 2.87 -4.16 7.75
N VAL A 947 3.70 -5.20 7.72
CA VAL A 947 5.11 -5.14 7.33
C VAL A 947 5.30 -5.97 6.08
N THR A 948 6.12 -5.51 5.14
CA THR A 948 6.35 -6.20 3.86
C THR A 948 7.77 -6.76 3.81
N GLN A 949 7.93 -7.90 3.15
CA GLN A 949 9.22 -8.57 3.00
C GLN A 949 9.50 -8.73 1.51
N PRO A 950 10.66 -8.27 1.02
CA PRO A 950 11.04 -8.43 -0.39
C PRO A 950 11.29 -9.91 -0.69
N GLU A 951 10.34 -10.55 -1.36
CA GLU A 951 10.25 -12.01 -1.50
C GLU A 951 10.41 -12.47 -2.94
N PHE A 952 9.90 -11.71 -3.92
CA PHE A 952 9.83 -12.12 -5.32
C PHE A 952 10.76 -11.27 -6.19
N ALA A 953 12.04 -11.63 -6.26
CA ALA A 953 13.01 -10.89 -7.06
C ALA A 953 12.81 -11.13 -8.56
N THR A 954 12.44 -10.09 -9.29
CA THR A 954 12.31 -10.15 -10.74
C THR A 954 13.66 -10.34 -11.41
N TRP A 955 13.73 -11.29 -12.35
CA TRP A 955 14.91 -11.64 -13.11
C TRP A 955 14.61 -11.60 -14.61
N PHE A 956 15.53 -11.05 -15.40
CA PHE A 956 15.50 -11.11 -16.86
C PHE A 956 16.77 -11.75 -17.44
N ASP A 957 16.68 -12.28 -18.66
CA ASP A 957 17.79 -12.99 -19.31
C ASP A 957 18.98 -12.07 -19.67
N ASP A 958 18.70 -10.79 -19.95
CA ASP A 958 19.67 -9.79 -20.38
C ASP A 958 20.32 -9.02 -19.22
N VAL A 959 19.55 -8.70 -18.17
CA VAL A 959 20.01 -7.90 -17.02
C VAL A 959 20.09 -8.68 -15.71
N LYS A 960 19.64 -9.94 -15.68
CA LYS A 960 19.50 -10.75 -14.46
C LYS A 960 18.65 -9.99 -13.41
N PHE A 961 19.17 -9.80 -12.20
CA PHE A 961 18.55 -8.99 -11.14
C PHE A 961 18.92 -7.50 -11.21
N GLY A 962 19.60 -7.07 -12.27
CA GLY A 962 20.28 -5.77 -12.37
C GLY A 962 19.38 -4.53 -12.39
N ILE A 963 18.06 -4.69 -12.40
CA ILE A 963 17.11 -3.59 -12.22
C ILE A 963 17.00 -3.22 -10.73
N GLU A 964 17.04 -4.19 -9.82
CA GLU A 964 16.95 -3.95 -8.37
C GLU A 964 18.12 -3.08 -7.90
N ASN A 965 17.79 -2.07 -7.11
CA ASN A 965 18.68 -1.03 -6.61
C ASN A 965 19.39 -0.21 -7.73
N TYR A 966 18.84 -0.17 -8.95
CA TYR A 966 19.40 0.59 -10.07
C TYR A 966 18.32 1.29 -10.91
N GLY A 967 17.40 0.54 -11.53
CA GLY A 967 16.38 1.06 -12.43
C GLY A 967 16.64 0.73 -13.90
N VAL A 968 15.95 1.41 -14.78
CA VAL A 968 16.03 1.25 -16.24
C VAL A 968 16.46 2.59 -16.81
N ASP A 969 17.62 2.61 -17.48
CA ASP A 969 18.05 3.79 -18.21
C ASP A 969 17.18 4.01 -19.46
N PRO A 970 16.79 5.26 -19.76
CA PRO A 970 16.12 5.58 -21.02
C PRO A 970 17.09 5.43 -22.20
N ASP A 971 16.55 5.26 -23.41
CA ASP A 971 17.36 5.34 -24.64
C ASP A 971 17.82 6.78 -24.92
N ILE A 972 16.97 7.76 -24.59
CA ILE A 972 17.25 9.18 -24.70
C ILE A 972 17.08 9.83 -23.32
N LYS A 973 18.22 10.21 -22.72
CA LYS A 973 18.20 10.86 -21.41
C LYS A 973 17.84 12.34 -21.55
N VAL A 974 16.77 12.76 -20.86
CA VAL A 974 16.28 14.13 -20.78
C VAL A 974 15.94 14.47 -19.34
N GLU A 975 16.73 15.37 -18.75
CA GLU A 975 16.49 15.90 -17.40
C GLU A 975 15.35 16.94 -17.44
N TYR A 976 14.63 17.09 -16.32
CA TYR A 976 13.60 18.14 -16.15
C TYR A 976 14.08 19.15 -15.09
N PRO A 977 14.89 20.15 -15.46
CA PRO A 977 15.50 21.06 -14.49
C PRO A 977 14.48 22.06 -13.91
N PRO A 978 14.72 22.62 -12.72
CA PRO A 978 13.81 23.56 -12.04
C PRO A 978 13.36 24.76 -12.87
N GLN A 979 14.25 25.34 -13.68
CA GLN A 979 13.94 26.49 -14.52
C GLN A 979 12.88 26.18 -15.59
N ASP A 980 12.73 24.92 -16.02
CA ASP A 980 11.75 24.54 -17.03
C ASP A 980 10.36 24.39 -16.40
N TYR A 981 10.27 23.92 -15.15
CA TYR A 981 9.03 23.95 -14.38
C TYR A 981 8.52 25.38 -14.20
N ASN A 982 9.42 26.31 -13.85
CA ASN A 982 9.07 27.72 -13.66
C ASN A 982 8.54 28.37 -14.96
N LYS A 983 9.08 27.95 -16.11
CA LYS A 983 8.64 28.40 -17.45
C LYS A 983 7.40 27.66 -17.95
N GLY A 984 6.94 26.62 -17.27
CA GLY A 984 5.85 25.76 -17.74
C GLY A 984 6.19 24.93 -18.99
N VAL A 985 7.46 24.60 -19.18
CA VAL A 985 7.97 23.78 -20.30
C VAL A 985 8.24 22.36 -19.80
N ASP A 986 7.77 21.35 -20.53
CA ASP A 986 8.04 19.94 -20.27
C ASP A 986 9.04 19.40 -21.31
N PRO A 987 10.35 19.40 -21.02
CA PRO A 987 11.37 18.99 -21.98
C PRO A 987 11.28 17.50 -22.34
N GLN A 988 10.76 16.66 -21.44
CA GLN A 988 10.62 15.23 -21.69
C GLN A 988 9.46 14.94 -22.65
N LEU A 989 8.33 15.62 -22.49
CA LEU A 989 7.19 15.51 -23.41
C LEU A 989 7.53 16.09 -24.79
N ASP A 990 8.22 17.23 -24.84
CA ASP A 990 8.68 17.83 -26.10
C ASP A 990 9.61 16.90 -26.87
N GLU A 991 10.56 16.24 -26.18
CA GLU A 991 11.42 15.24 -26.81
C GLU A 991 10.64 13.99 -27.26
N GLY A 992 9.65 13.57 -26.48
CA GLY A 992 8.71 12.51 -26.87
C GLY A 992 7.98 12.81 -28.18
N ILE A 993 7.44 14.03 -28.31
CA ILE A 993 6.80 14.50 -29.54
C ILE A 993 7.79 14.51 -30.70
N ARG A 994 9.02 15.01 -30.48
CA ARG A 994 10.05 15.05 -31.52
C ARG A 994 10.41 13.66 -32.02
N GLU A 995 10.67 12.71 -31.12
CA GLU A 995 11.12 11.37 -31.50
C GLU A 995 9.99 10.54 -32.10
N VAL A 996 8.76 10.64 -31.60
CA VAL A 996 7.63 9.87 -32.18
C VAL A 996 7.29 10.36 -33.59
N LEU A 997 7.38 11.67 -33.86
CA LEU A 997 7.20 12.21 -35.21
C LEU A 997 8.28 11.70 -36.17
N LYS A 998 9.52 11.60 -35.70
CA LYS A 998 10.62 11.00 -36.46
C LYS A 998 10.41 9.50 -36.69
N GLU A 999 9.95 8.75 -35.70
CA GLU A 999 9.62 7.32 -35.87
C GLU A 999 8.48 7.08 -36.87
N MET A 1000 7.60 8.06 -37.09
CA MET A 1000 6.54 7.98 -38.10
C MET A 1000 7.08 8.12 -39.53
N GLU A 1001 8.23 8.76 -39.74
CA GLU A 1001 8.78 8.96 -41.08
C GLU A 1001 9.13 7.61 -41.73
N GLY A 1002 8.55 7.34 -42.90
CA GLY A 1002 8.79 6.11 -43.66
C GLY A 1002 8.01 4.87 -43.21
N LYS A 1003 7.06 5.01 -42.27
CA LYS A 1003 6.10 3.94 -41.93
C LYS A 1003 4.74 4.22 -42.57
N ASP A 1004 4.32 3.35 -43.49
CA ASP A 1004 3.00 3.43 -44.10
C ASP A 1004 1.91 3.05 -43.08
N ASP A 1005 0.84 3.83 -43.04
CA ASP A 1005 -0.37 3.45 -42.31
C ASP A 1005 -1.10 2.35 -43.10
N MET A 1006 -1.11 1.15 -42.54
CA MET A 1006 -1.77 -0.02 -43.13
C MET A 1006 -3.26 0.22 -43.41
N LEU A 1007 -3.96 1.02 -42.60
CA LEU A 1007 -5.36 1.33 -42.84
C LEU A 1007 -5.52 2.24 -44.07
N GLU A 1008 -4.66 3.25 -44.20
CA GLU A 1008 -4.64 4.12 -45.39
C GLU A 1008 -4.26 3.34 -46.65
N LYS A 1009 -3.35 2.36 -46.53
CA LYS A 1009 -3.00 1.46 -47.63
C LYS A 1009 -4.18 0.59 -48.05
N ALA A 1010 -4.86 -0.05 -47.09
CA ALA A 1010 -6.02 -0.90 -47.38
C ALA A 1010 -7.15 -0.11 -48.07
N GLU A 1011 -7.36 1.14 -47.66
CA GLU A 1011 -8.32 2.05 -48.31
C GLU A 1011 -7.92 2.37 -49.76
N LYS A 1012 -6.64 2.63 -50.03
CA LYS A 1012 -6.14 2.85 -51.40
C LYS A 1012 -6.31 1.61 -52.27
N ASP A 1013 -5.97 0.43 -51.74
CA ASP A 1013 -6.13 -0.84 -52.45
C ASP A 1013 -7.61 -1.10 -52.78
N ARG A 1014 -8.55 -0.75 -51.89
CA ARG A 1014 -10.00 -0.79 -52.16
C ARG A 1014 -10.41 0.15 -53.31
N GLU A 1015 -9.98 1.40 -53.27
CA GLU A 1015 -10.28 2.37 -54.32
C GLU A 1015 -9.75 1.92 -55.69
N GLU A 1016 -8.59 1.24 -55.71
CA GLU A 1016 -8.02 0.68 -56.94
C GLU A 1016 -8.86 -0.47 -57.50
N ILE A 1017 -9.36 -1.38 -56.64
CA ILE A 1017 -10.27 -2.45 -57.03
C ILE A 1017 -11.58 -1.86 -57.63
N GLU A 1018 -12.17 -0.88 -56.95
CA GLU A 1018 -13.41 -0.24 -57.41
C GLU A 1018 -13.25 0.47 -58.75
N LYS A 1019 -12.08 1.10 -59.01
CA LYS A 1019 -11.76 1.74 -60.29
C LYS A 1019 -11.53 0.72 -61.42
N ASN A 1020 -10.96 -0.44 -61.10
CA ASN A 1020 -10.60 -1.45 -62.10
C ASN A 1020 -11.76 -2.41 -62.46
N GLY A 1021 -12.89 -2.35 -61.74
CA GLY A 1021 -14.11 -3.09 -62.08
C GLY A 1021 -13.99 -4.61 -61.97
N ASN A 1022 -13.01 -5.11 -61.20
CA ASN A 1022 -12.78 -6.53 -60.94
C ASN A 1022 -13.38 -6.97 -59.60
#